data_AF-A0A5M8NZR8-F1
#
_entry.id   AF-A0A5M8NZR8-F1
#
_cell.length_a   1.000
_cell.length_b   1.000
_cell.length_c   1.000
_cell.angle_alpha   90.00
_cell.angle_beta   90.00
_cell.angle_gamma   90.00
#
_symmetry.space_group_name_H-M   'P 1'
#
loop_
_entity.id
_entity.type
_entity.pdbx_description
1 polymer ?
#
loop_
_entity_poly.entity_id
_entity_poly.type
_entity_poly.pdbx_seq_one_letter_code
_entity_poly.pdbx_strand_id
1 'polypeptide(L)'
;MKRTLAYLLFLLLSFNLSAQLHRKPFTHPGMLQSREDMEYMKQQILSGEQPWAAAFENLKTETLLDFTPQPFTHVSMGAYGVNNSGSREFDTDGKAACNHALMGYITGDKANTDKAIEIINAWSYRLWDFDANNAKLTVGLSAPYFLNAAEILKHTNSGWAKKDQEQFSRLVLTVLYPTIQDFFPEANGNWDASMIYTMLCMGIYLDNYELFDRAVDRFHRGIGHSGITKYIYPTGQCQETTRDWDHVQLGLGEFAKAAQVAWTQGVDFYSVAGNRLGLGIEYTARFLSGEAVPVFGMGSQREKDHRCDIYESVYYHYTTVKGIEMPYTRQIIEKATRPQSSTGILTACRAPQTNTLPAEQLTLLPDPKAKLPEATGALKQPTVTPPNDAIFVKPGKSIQKAIDSHPGKWIVLAKGVHVLKQALRLESHTTLSGQGKETILMLSPEIEDETIVNASKYMHDVTIRDLLIEGAKENAPYFDPQYERQKRAYTQAKSRGGILFSADYDNQMKNIRLENLTVQGCTKSGVSIRGAAGVKVLNCDFSDNGGSVVPGAGFHHNLHLTHLSDSEIANSRFDDSLFGSGIDLSFGNNVAIVANEAARNKLSGIRCTENKDIRLQNNLTEGNDAHEIAFERLIAGFTSGIFGNHAMHPCRQIEFVKQQIKAANEPYFSAYRQLIQYADSIRNVSHHALVDFSVPGFYIQPDEHRNNSLAIQYDAFGAYCSALAYVLSGEKKYGDKAAYFLNAWSSVNKKYSEHDGVLVMTYSGAGFLMAAELMSDTEIWTNEDSKAFEKWVRQVYQKAANEIRVHKNNWADWGRFGSLLAASFLDDKNEITENRRLIQSDLFEKISPDGSMPEETHRGNNGIWYTYFSLAPMTAAAWLVYNLTGEDLFNLEQEGVSMKKALDYLAYYNQHPAEWPWCENSNTGAGDMWPENLLEAMAGIYQDANYVEYVKSSQPVIYPKHHFAWVFPTLMPLLLK
;
A
#
# COMPACT_ATOMS: atom_id res chain seq x y z
N MET A 1 56.15 -14.63 -38.26
CA MET A 1 55.88 -15.72 -37.29
C MET A 1 56.19 -15.32 -35.82
N LYS A 2 55.88 -14.08 -35.42
CA LYS A 2 55.98 -13.59 -34.02
C LYS A 2 54.86 -12.59 -33.63
N ARG A 3 53.75 -12.54 -34.38
CA ARG A 3 52.58 -11.68 -34.10
C ARG A 3 51.23 -12.44 -34.04
N THR A 4 51.24 -13.74 -34.33
CA THR A 4 50.04 -14.59 -34.37
C THR A 4 49.70 -15.25 -33.03
N LEU A 5 50.49 -15.00 -31.97
CA LEU A 5 50.24 -15.53 -30.61
C LEU A 5 49.57 -14.51 -29.66
N ALA A 6 49.47 -13.23 -30.05
CA ALA A 6 48.83 -12.18 -29.23
C ALA A 6 47.32 -12.04 -29.51
N TYR A 7 46.87 -12.39 -30.73
CA TYR A 7 45.46 -12.29 -31.11
C TYR A 7 44.58 -13.44 -30.60
N LEU A 8 45.17 -14.59 -30.23
CA LEU A 8 44.43 -15.67 -29.57
C LEU A 8 44.25 -15.45 -28.06
N LEU A 9 44.96 -14.51 -27.44
CA LEU A 9 44.70 -14.08 -26.06
C LEU A 9 43.67 -12.95 -25.95
N PHE A 10 43.47 -12.18 -27.03
CA PHE A 10 42.47 -11.08 -27.05
C PHE A 10 41.05 -11.54 -27.44
N LEU A 11 40.93 -12.68 -28.14
CA LEU A 11 39.65 -13.32 -28.51
C LEU A 11 39.10 -14.28 -27.44
N LEU A 12 39.83 -14.48 -26.34
CA LEU A 12 39.34 -15.17 -25.12
C LEU A 12 39.04 -14.19 -23.97
N LEU A 13 39.14 -12.87 -24.23
CA LEU A 13 38.90 -11.80 -23.26
C LEU A 13 37.84 -10.78 -23.71
N SER A 14 37.14 -11.04 -24.81
CA SER A 14 36.06 -10.18 -25.35
C SER A 14 34.67 -10.83 -25.34
N PHE A 15 34.54 -12.04 -24.79
CA PHE A 15 33.26 -12.53 -24.28
C PHE A 15 33.16 -12.14 -22.80
N ASN A 16 32.18 -11.28 -22.50
CA ASN A 16 31.65 -10.86 -21.20
C ASN A 16 31.72 -9.35 -21.03
N LEU A 17 30.71 -8.64 -21.50
CA LEU A 17 30.16 -7.49 -20.78
C LEU A 17 28.80 -7.13 -21.40
N SER A 18 27.89 -8.10 -21.37
CA SER A 18 26.47 -7.78 -21.24
C SER A 18 26.31 -7.27 -19.81
N ALA A 19 26.27 -5.96 -19.60
CA ALA A 19 25.92 -5.41 -18.30
C ALA A 19 24.45 -5.77 -18.03
N GLN A 20 24.22 -6.90 -17.37
CA GLN A 20 23.01 -7.13 -16.59
C GLN A 20 22.86 -5.92 -15.65
N LEU A 21 21.73 -5.19 -15.72
CA LEU A 21 21.31 -4.29 -14.64
C LEU A 21 21.18 -5.12 -13.36
N HIS A 22 22.29 -5.21 -12.62
CA HIS A 22 22.33 -5.88 -11.35
C HIS A 22 21.69 -4.96 -10.33
N ARG A 23 20.61 -5.43 -9.70
CA ARG A 23 20.12 -4.86 -8.43
C ARG A 23 21.33 -4.66 -7.51
N LYS A 24 21.45 -3.47 -6.90
CA LYS A 24 22.59 -3.13 -6.03
C LYS A 24 22.80 -4.27 -5.03
N PRO A 25 23.97 -4.96 -5.05
CA PRO A 25 24.26 -6.04 -4.12
C PRO A 25 23.97 -5.64 -2.68
N PHE A 26 23.54 -6.59 -1.86
CA PHE A 26 23.35 -6.32 -0.43
C PHE A 26 24.64 -5.75 0.18
N THR A 27 24.48 -4.78 1.08
CA THR A 27 25.59 -4.27 1.88
C THR A 27 26.00 -5.37 2.87
N HIS A 28 27.30 -5.63 3.02
CA HIS A 28 27.84 -6.68 3.89
C HIS A 28 29.07 -6.25 4.73
N PRO A 29 29.08 -6.50 6.06
CA PRO A 29 27.91 -6.82 6.88
C PRO A 29 26.79 -5.80 6.67
N GLY A 30 25.52 -6.23 6.73
CA GLY A 30 24.41 -5.29 6.50
C GLY A 30 23.12 -5.55 7.25
N MET A 31 23.19 -6.30 8.36
CA MET A 31 22.06 -6.49 9.26
C MET A 31 21.92 -5.29 10.21
N LEU A 32 22.11 -5.48 11.52
CA LEU A 32 21.99 -4.39 12.49
C LEU A 32 23.05 -3.29 12.28
N GLN A 33 24.20 -3.63 11.71
CA GLN A 33 25.30 -2.70 11.42
C GLN A 33 25.86 -2.94 10.01
N SER A 34 26.25 -1.85 9.35
CA SER A 34 27.14 -1.87 8.19
C SER A 34 28.61 -1.98 8.60
N ARG A 35 29.51 -2.25 7.66
CA ARG A 35 30.97 -2.18 7.93
C ARG A 35 31.37 -0.82 8.46
N GLU A 36 30.85 0.25 7.87
CA GLU A 36 31.12 1.62 8.26
C GLU A 36 30.66 1.88 9.71
N ASP A 37 29.47 1.41 10.07
CA ASP A 37 28.94 1.51 11.44
C ASP A 37 29.84 0.76 12.43
N MET A 38 30.30 -0.44 12.06
CA MET A 38 31.16 -1.24 12.92
C MET A 38 32.54 -0.62 13.15
N GLU A 39 33.16 -0.05 12.11
CA GLU A 39 34.43 0.68 12.25
C GLU A 39 34.26 1.96 13.07
N TYR A 40 33.17 2.70 12.86
CA TYR A 40 32.87 3.89 13.65
C TYR A 40 32.70 3.53 15.13
N MET A 41 31.86 2.54 15.45
CA MET A 41 31.69 2.02 16.81
C MET A 41 33.05 1.66 17.44
N LYS A 42 33.89 0.92 16.73
CA LYS A 42 35.22 0.52 17.21
C LYS A 42 36.11 1.73 17.51
N GLN A 43 36.10 2.75 16.64
CA GLN A 43 36.83 4.00 16.87
C GLN A 43 36.35 4.73 18.13
N GLN A 44 35.03 4.81 18.35
CA GLN A 44 34.47 5.45 19.54
C GLN A 44 34.88 4.71 20.83
N ILE A 45 34.84 3.38 20.82
CA ILE A 45 35.30 2.54 21.94
C ILE A 45 36.79 2.80 22.24
N LEU A 46 37.64 2.76 21.21
CA LEU A 46 39.09 2.97 21.38
C LEU A 46 39.43 4.38 21.86
N SER A 47 38.58 5.36 21.56
CA SER A 47 38.72 6.75 22.01
C SER A 47 38.15 6.99 23.42
N GLY A 48 37.51 5.99 24.03
CA GLY A 48 36.89 6.11 25.35
C GLY A 48 35.59 6.93 25.37
N GLU A 49 34.97 7.12 24.21
CA GLU A 49 33.79 7.97 24.06
C GLU A 49 32.53 7.31 24.62
N GLN A 50 31.70 8.11 25.29
CA GLN A 50 30.41 7.67 25.83
C GLN A 50 29.31 7.86 24.79
N PRO A 51 28.33 6.93 24.69
CA PRO A 51 28.10 5.79 25.58
C PRO A 51 28.82 4.47 25.19
N TRP A 52 29.57 4.45 24.08
CA TRP A 52 30.19 3.22 23.55
C TRP A 52 31.14 2.53 24.53
N ALA A 53 31.97 3.29 25.24
CA ALA A 53 32.92 2.73 26.19
C ALA A 53 32.23 1.96 27.33
N ALA A 54 31.17 2.52 27.93
CA ALA A 54 30.43 1.84 28.99
C ALA A 54 29.72 0.56 28.47
N ALA A 55 29.10 0.65 27.29
CA ALA A 55 28.43 -0.50 26.68
C ALA A 55 29.42 -1.63 26.34
N PHE A 56 30.65 -1.28 25.94
CA PHE A 56 31.72 -2.25 25.72
C PHE A 56 32.20 -2.92 27.01
N GLU A 57 32.30 -2.18 28.13
CA GLU A 57 32.58 -2.78 29.43
C GLU A 57 31.51 -3.79 29.83
N ASN A 58 30.23 -3.45 29.66
CA ASN A 58 29.12 -4.38 29.91
C ASN A 58 29.22 -5.63 29.02
N LEU A 59 29.47 -5.45 27.71
CA LEU A 59 29.66 -6.57 26.78
C LEU A 59 30.79 -7.52 27.24
N LYS A 60 31.91 -7.00 27.77
CA LYS A 60 32.99 -7.84 28.30
C LYS A 60 32.54 -8.70 29.48
N THR A 61 31.67 -8.19 30.34
CA THR A 61 31.14 -8.99 31.47
C THR A 61 30.18 -10.09 31.03
N GLU A 62 29.52 -9.91 29.88
CA GLU A 62 28.54 -10.85 29.31
C GLU A 62 29.17 -11.88 28.36
N THR A 63 30.44 -11.69 27.98
CA THR A 63 31.12 -12.50 26.95
C THR A 63 32.18 -13.40 27.58
N LEU A 64 31.79 -14.63 27.95
CA LEU A 64 32.63 -15.56 28.69
C LEU A 64 33.26 -16.63 27.78
N LEU A 65 34.59 -16.68 27.72
CA LEU A 65 35.31 -17.64 26.84
C LEU A 65 35.18 -19.11 27.25
N ASP A 66 34.78 -19.40 28.50
CA ASP A 66 34.49 -20.75 28.99
C ASP A 66 33.04 -21.19 28.72
N PHE A 67 32.25 -20.38 27.99
CA PHE A 67 30.92 -20.75 27.51
C PHE A 67 30.97 -22.04 26.68
N THR A 68 30.06 -22.96 26.97
CA THR A 68 29.94 -24.26 26.31
C THR A 68 28.58 -24.34 25.61
N PRO A 69 28.53 -24.44 24.26
CA PRO A 69 27.27 -24.52 23.52
C PRO A 69 26.49 -25.80 23.86
N GLN A 70 25.17 -25.70 23.88
CA GLN A 70 24.26 -26.80 24.19
C GLN A 70 23.27 -27.06 23.05
N PRO A 71 23.73 -27.58 21.90
CA PRO A 71 22.87 -27.78 20.74
C PRO A 71 21.88 -28.93 20.92
N PHE A 72 20.65 -28.70 20.48
CA PHE A 72 19.58 -29.70 20.43
C PHE A 72 19.28 -30.12 19.00
N THR A 73 18.77 -31.35 18.85
CA THR A 73 18.30 -31.86 17.57
C THR A 73 16.86 -31.43 17.28
N HIS A 74 16.01 -31.46 18.30
CA HIS A 74 14.63 -31.00 18.24
C HIS A 74 14.45 -29.89 19.27
N VAL A 75 13.95 -28.73 18.84
CA VAL A 75 13.62 -27.62 19.74
C VAL A 75 12.10 -27.53 19.84
N SER A 76 11.55 -27.66 21.04
CA SER A 76 10.10 -27.67 21.23
C SER A 76 9.70 -26.84 22.44
N MET A 77 8.66 -26.01 22.28
CA MET A 77 8.10 -25.23 23.39
C MET A 77 6.59 -25.05 23.21
N GLY A 78 5.85 -25.50 24.23
CA GLY A 78 4.40 -25.31 24.31
C GLY A 78 4.01 -23.87 24.65
N ALA A 79 2.70 -23.61 24.66
CA ALA A 79 2.16 -22.30 25.00
C ALA A 79 2.61 -21.86 26.40
N TYR A 80 2.86 -20.56 26.58
CA TYR A 80 3.35 -19.98 27.84
C TYR A 80 4.63 -20.62 28.40
N GLY A 81 5.45 -21.25 27.53
CA GLY A 81 6.73 -21.85 27.92
C GLY A 81 6.63 -23.24 28.55
N VAL A 82 5.45 -23.87 28.53
CA VAL A 82 5.25 -25.23 29.06
C VAL A 82 6.00 -26.27 28.21
N ASN A 83 6.58 -27.28 28.85
CA ASN A 83 7.31 -28.38 28.21
C ASN A 83 8.48 -27.93 27.31
N ASN A 84 9.19 -26.88 27.70
CA ASN A 84 10.33 -26.36 26.93
C ASN A 84 11.50 -27.36 26.89
N SER A 85 11.95 -27.69 25.68
CA SER A 85 13.17 -28.43 25.38
C SER A 85 13.97 -27.69 24.31
N GLY A 86 15.19 -27.26 24.63
CA GLY A 86 16.14 -26.67 23.68
C GLY A 86 15.89 -25.20 23.29
N SER A 87 14.72 -24.60 23.56
CA SER A 87 14.45 -23.22 23.12
C SER A 87 15.23 -22.19 23.92
N ARG A 88 15.43 -22.44 25.23
CA ARG A 88 16.25 -21.57 26.09
C ARG A 88 17.72 -21.62 25.68
N GLU A 89 18.21 -22.81 25.38
CA GLU A 89 19.58 -23.05 24.94
C GLU A 89 19.83 -22.42 23.56
N PHE A 90 18.87 -22.55 22.63
CA PHE A 90 18.96 -21.89 21.33
C PHE A 90 19.06 -20.37 21.45
N ASP A 91 18.25 -19.74 22.32
CA ASP A 91 18.33 -18.30 22.59
C ASP A 91 19.66 -17.88 23.26
N THR A 92 20.06 -18.61 24.30
CA THR A 92 21.27 -18.31 25.08
C THR A 92 22.53 -18.45 24.23
N ASP A 93 22.64 -19.55 23.48
CA ASP A 93 23.76 -19.81 22.58
C ASP A 93 23.79 -18.80 21.42
N GLY A 94 22.64 -18.45 20.85
CA GLY A 94 22.56 -17.44 19.80
C GLY A 94 23.10 -16.09 20.28
N LYS A 95 22.64 -15.61 21.45
CA LYS A 95 23.14 -14.38 22.07
C LYS A 95 24.64 -14.45 22.36
N ALA A 96 25.13 -15.57 22.90
CA ALA A 96 26.55 -15.77 23.14
C ALA A 96 27.36 -15.71 21.84
N ALA A 97 26.89 -16.34 20.76
CA ALA A 97 27.54 -16.28 19.45
C ALA A 97 27.63 -14.85 18.91
N CYS A 98 26.55 -14.07 19.03
CA CYS A 98 26.51 -12.66 18.61
C CYS A 98 27.47 -11.80 19.45
N ASN A 99 27.47 -11.98 20.77
CA ASN A 99 28.38 -11.27 21.68
C ASN A 99 29.85 -11.56 21.36
N HIS A 100 30.20 -12.84 21.18
CA HIS A 100 31.55 -13.26 20.83
C HIS A 100 32.00 -12.77 19.45
N ALA A 101 31.11 -12.77 18.44
CA ALA A 101 31.41 -12.24 17.11
C ALA A 101 31.70 -10.73 17.17
N LEU A 102 30.88 -9.97 17.90
CA LEU A 102 31.06 -8.54 18.09
C LEU A 102 32.34 -8.23 18.90
N MET A 103 32.58 -8.97 19.98
CA MET A 103 33.80 -8.86 20.79
C MET A 103 35.06 -9.12 19.97
N GLY A 104 35.05 -10.18 19.16
CA GLY A 104 36.15 -10.53 18.25
C GLY A 104 36.42 -9.43 17.23
N TYR A 105 35.37 -8.82 16.67
CA TYR A 105 35.53 -7.70 15.74
C TYR A 105 36.16 -6.46 16.39
N ILE A 106 35.64 -6.07 17.57
CA ILE A 106 36.10 -4.87 18.28
C ILE A 106 37.55 -5.04 18.72
N THR A 107 37.89 -6.16 19.35
CA THR A 107 39.21 -6.38 19.97
C THR A 107 40.26 -6.94 19.02
N GLY A 108 39.84 -7.62 17.94
CA GLY A 108 40.73 -8.44 17.11
C GLY A 108 41.16 -9.75 17.78
N ASP A 109 40.58 -10.11 18.94
CA ASP A 109 40.90 -11.35 19.65
C ASP A 109 40.29 -12.57 18.93
N LYS A 110 41.19 -13.45 18.48
CA LYS A 110 40.81 -14.68 17.79
C LYS A 110 40.06 -15.65 18.69
N ALA A 111 40.29 -15.67 20.01
CA ALA A 111 39.61 -16.59 20.92
C ALA A 111 38.09 -16.36 20.94
N ASN A 112 37.68 -15.09 20.93
CA ASN A 112 36.26 -14.72 20.81
C ASN A 112 35.67 -15.11 19.45
N THR A 113 36.41 -14.83 18.37
CA THR A 113 36.00 -15.22 17.02
C THR A 113 35.81 -16.73 16.88
N ASP A 114 36.76 -17.52 17.42
CA ASP A 114 36.71 -18.98 17.42
C ASP A 114 35.55 -19.53 18.26
N LYS A 115 35.24 -18.90 19.39
CA LYS A 115 34.10 -19.27 20.24
C LYS A 115 32.76 -19.02 19.52
N ALA A 116 32.61 -17.90 18.81
CA ALA A 116 31.41 -17.65 18.01
C ALA A 116 31.22 -18.72 16.91
N ILE A 117 32.31 -19.07 16.20
CA ILE A 117 32.31 -20.14 15.20
C ILE A 117 31.93 -21.50 15.83
N GLU A 118 32.50 -21.84 16.98
CA GLU A 118 32.19 -23.06 17.72
C GLU A 118 30.68 -23.19 17.99
N ILE A 119 30.06 -22.12 18.49
CA ILE A 119 28.64 -22.11 18.85
C ILE A 119 27.75 -22.25 17.60
N ILE A 120 27.99 -21.43 16.54
CA ILE A 120 27.20 -21.50 15.30
C ILE A 120 27.33 -22.88 14.65
N ASN A 121 28.55 -23.42 14.59
CA ASN A 121 28.80 -24.73 14.02
C ASN A 121 28.09 -25.83 14.82
N ALA A 122 28.15 -25.79 16.16
CA ALA A 122 27.51 -26.78 17.03
C ALA A 122 26.00 -26.93 16.75
N TRP A 123 25.30 -25.83 16.50
CA TRP A 123 23.88 -25.85 16.12
C TRP A 123 23.66 -26.22 14.66
N SER A 124 24.46 -25.67 13.74
CA SER A 124 24.31 -25.90 12.29
C SER A 124 24.37 -27.38 11.88
N TYR A 125 25.12 -28.20 12.61
CA TYR A 125 25.27 -29.64 12.33
C TYR A 125 24.28 -30.52 13.09
N ARG A 126 23.54 -30.00 14.08
CA ARG A 126 22.72 -30.81 14.98
C ARG A 126 21.22 -30.53 14.91
N LEU A 127 20.81 -29.29 14.68
CA LEU A 127 19.41 -28.86 14.70
C LEU A 127 18.65 -29.38 13.48
N TRP A 128 17.54 -30.09 13.70
CA TRP A 128 16.73 -30.71 12.65
C TRP A 128 15.37 -30.04 12.48
N ASP A 129 14.70 -29.67 13.58
CA ASP A 129 13.36 -29.05 13.52
C ASP A 129 13.00 -28.24 14.77
N PHE A 130 11.91 -27.48 14.63
CA PHE A 130 11.19 -26.83 15.71
C PHE A 130 9.76 -27.37 15.77
N ASP A 131 9.23 -27.58 16.98
CA ASP A 131 7.88 -28.12 17.19
C ASP A 131 7.13 -27.39 18.32
N ALA A 132 5.82 -27.65 18.42
CA ALA A 132 4.85 -27.10 19.36
C ALA A 132 4.52 -25.60 19.13
N ASN A 133 3.65 -25.07 20.01
CA ASN A 133 2.98 -23.77 19.84
C ASN A 133 3.95 -22.61 19.56
N ASN A 134 5.11 -22.60 20.21
CA ASN A 134 6.04 -21.48 20.13
C ASN A 134 7.16 -21.66 19.10
N ALA A 135 7.14 -22.72 18.27
CA ALA A 135 8.18 -22.98 17.26
C ALA A 135 8.52 -21.73 16.42
N LYS A 136 7.49 -21.08 15.84
CA LYS A 136 7.67 -19.89 15.00
C LYS A 136 8.22 -18.69 15.78
N LEU A 137 7.75 -18.49 17.01
CA LEU A 137 8.21 -17.40 17.87
C LEU A 137 9.68 -17.62 18.30
N THR A 138 10.05 -18.84 18.67
CA THR A 138 11.43 -19.19 19.02
C THR A 138 12.38 -18.89 17.87
N VAL A 139 12.03 -19.28 16.64
CA VAL A 139 12.85 -18.94 15.45
C VAL A 139 12.88 -17.42 15.24
N GLY A 140 11.73 -16.76 15.27
CA GLY A 140 11.63 -15.31 15.04
C GLY A 140 12.40 -14.45 16.04
N LEU A 141 12.53 -14.89 17.29
CA LEU A 141 13.24 -14.12 18.32
C LEU A 141 14.73 -14.46 18.42
N SER A 142 15.10 -15.73 18.22
CA SER A 142 16.45 -16.22 18.56
C SER A 142 17.34 -16.48 17.35
N ALA A 143 16.79 -16.84 16.19
CA ALA A 143 17.58 -17.06 14.97
C ALA A 143 18.36 -15.81 14.49
N PRO A 144 17.86 -14.57 14.65
CA PRO A 144 18.61 -13.37 14.27
C PRO A 144 19.96 -13.21 14.97
N TYR A 145 20.14 -13.73 16.20
CA TYR A 145 21.44 -13.64 16.86
C TYR A 145 22.49 -14.48 16.14
N PHE A 146 22.13 -15.71 15.72
CA PHE A 146 23.01 -16.55 14.91
C PHE A 146 23.28 -15.92 13.54
N LEU A 147 22.26 -15.34 12.90
CA LEU A 147 22.40 -14.67 11.60
C LEU A 147 23.34 -13.47 11.68
N ASN A 148 23.20 -12.59 12.67
CA ASN A 148 24.11 -11.46 12.86
C ASN A 148 25.55 -11.92 13.16
N ALA A 149 25.71 -12.94 14.01
CA ALA A 149 27.03 -13.52 14.28
C ALA A 149 27.67 -14.10 13.00
N ALA A 150 26.92 -14.91 12.25
CA ALA A 150 27.35 -15.52 11.00
C ALA A 150 27.70 -14.46 9.94
N GLU A 151 26.91 -13.40 9.84
CA GLU A 151 27.14 -12.27 8.93
C GLU A 151 28.47 -11.57 9.22
N ILE A 152 28.72 -11.22 10.48
CA ILE A 152 29.99 -10.61 10.91
C ILE A 152 31.15 -11.56 10.58
N LEU A 153 31.05 -12.84 10.92
CA LEU A 153 32.13 -13.81 10.71
C LEU A 153 32.40 -14.07 9.22
N LYS A 154 31.35 -14.22 8.40
CA LYS A 154 31.44 -14.49 6.96
C LYS A 154 32.13 -13.34 6.21
N HIS A 155 31.87 -12.11 6.63
CA HIS A 155 32.37 -10.91 5.95
C HIS A 155 33.58 -10.26 6.65
N THR A 156 34.21 -10.92 7.61
CA THR A 156 35.44 -10.46 8.25
C THR A 156 36.54 -11.52 8.12
N ASN A 157 37.78 -11.19 8.47
CA ASN A 157 38.89 -12.15 8.44
C ASN A 157 38.85 -13.10 9.65
N SER A 158 37.71 -13.77 9.86
CA SER A 158 37.44 -14.62 11.02
C SER A 158 38.11 -15.99 10.95
N GLY A 159 38.40 -16.46 9.73
CA GLY A 159 38.82 -17.84 9.49
C GLY A 159 37.69 -18.87 9.51
N TRP A 160 36.42 -18.44 9.50
CA TRP A 160 35.28 -19.35 9.45
C TRP A 160 35.28 -20.16 8.14
N ALA A 161 35.39 -21.49 8.24
CA ALA A 161 35.59 -22.34 7.09
C ALA A 161 34.39 -22.34 6.14
N LYS A 162 34.64 -22.27 4.82
CA LYS A 162 33.58 -22.21 3.80
C LYS A 162 32.56 -23.34 3.91
N LYS A 163 33.01 -24.58 4.18
CA LYS A 163 32.11 -25.74 4.38
C LYS A 163 31.11 -25.53 5.52
N ASP A 164 31.52 -24.81 6.57
CA ASP A 164 30.68 -24.58 7.75
C ASP A 164 29.71 -23.42 7.48
N GLN A 165 30.12 -22.42 6.69
CA GLN A 165 29.22 -21.39 6.16
C GLN A 165 28.13 -22.01 5.27
N GLU A 166 28.50 -22.95 4.40
CA GLU A 166 27.56 -23.69 3.54
C GLU A 166 26.60 -24.55 4.39
N GLN A 167 27.09 -25.21 5.44
CA GLN A 167 26.25 -25.96 6.38
C GLN A 167 25.28 -25.06 7.15
N PHE A 168 25.71 -23.88 7.61
CA PHE A 168 24.81 -22.92 8.25
C PHE A 168 23.78 -22.36 7.26
N SER A 169 24.18 -22.05 6.03
CA SER A 169 23.25 -21.64 4.95
C SER A 169 22.19 -22.72 4.70
N ARG A 170 22.58 -23.99 4.75
CA ARG A 170 21.64 -25.11 4.69
C ARG A 170 20.68 -25.12 5.88
N LEU A 171 21.15 -24.96 7.12
CA LEU A 171 20.28 -24.85 8.30
C LEU A 171 19.24 -23.73 8.12
N VAL A 172 19.67 -22.55 7.64
CA VAL A 172 18.78 -21.41 7.39
C VAL A 172 17.68 -21.79 6.39
N LEU A 173 18.04 -22.40 5.26
CA LEU A 173 17.11 -22.73 4.18
C LEU A 173 16.24 -23.97 4.44
N THR A 174 16.70 -24.94 5.24
CA THR A 174 15.98 -26.21 5.43
C THR A 174 15.29 -26.35 6.78
N VAL A 175 15.60 -25.50 7.76
CA VAL A 175 15.00 -25.57 9.11
C VAL A 175 14.40 -24.23 9.52
N LEU A 176 15.20 -23.17 9.53
CA LEU A 176 14.78 -21.88 10.08
C LEU A 176 13.72 -21.21 9.19
N TYR A 177 14.02 -21.01 7.90
CA TYR A 177 13.08 -20.37 6.97
C TYR A 177 11.77 -21.17 6.82
N PRO A 178 11.78 -22.50 6.59
CA PRO A 178 10.53 -23.26 6.47
C PRO A 178 9.62 -23.17 7.71
N THR A 179 10.19 -22.97 8.90
CA THR A 179 9.41 -22.79 10.14
C THR A 179 8.63 -21.48 10.14
N ILE A 180 9.21 -20.38 9.64
CA ILE A 180 8.62 -19.04 9.74
C ILE A 180 8.10 -18.47 8.42
N GLN A 181 8.33 -19.14 7.28
CA GLN A 181 8.00 -18.60 5.95
C GLN A 181 6.54 -18.12 5.87
N ASP A 182 5.60 -18.86 6.45
CA ASP A 182 4.16 -18.57 6.37
C ASP A 182 3.66 -17.57 7.42
N PHE A 183 4.56 -17.00 8.24
CA PHE A 183 4.21 -16.10 9.33
C PHE A 183 3.21 -16.75 10.32
N PHE A 184 2.63 -16.00 11.26
CA PHE A 184 1.51 -16.48 12.07
C PHE A 184 0.53 -15.35 12.44
N PRO A 185 -0.22 -14.82 11.44
CA PRO A 185 -1.06 -13.64 11.60
C PRO A 185 -2.25 -13.82 12.56
N GLU A 186 -2.55 -15.05 12.98
CA GLU A 186 -3.56 -15.37 13.99
C GLU A 186 -3.09 -15.08 15.44
N ALA A 187 -1.77 -15.04 15.66
CA ALA A 187 -1.19 -14.59 16.92
C ALA A 187 -1.11 -13.06 16.98
N ASN A 188 -0.72 -12.51 18.13
CA ASN A 188 -0.50 -11.08 18.29
C ASN A 188 0.65 -10.60 17.37
N GLY A 189 0.58 -9.34 16.93
CA GLY A 189 1.43 -8.85 15.84
C GLY A 189 2.94 -8.81 16.14
N ASN A 190 3.34 -8.93 17.41
CA ASN A 190 4.75 -9.05 17.81
C ASN A 190 5.40 -10.35 17.28
N TRP A 191 4.63 -11.42 17.06
CA TRP A 191 5.12 -12.65 16.45
C TRP A 191 5.61 -12.39 15.03
N ASP A 192 4.75 -11.81 14.20
CA ASP A 192 5.10 -11.47 12.82
C ASP A 192 6.21 -10.41 12.76
N ALA A 193 6.24 -9.45 13.68
CA ALA A 193 7.34 -8.48 13.77
C ALA A 193 8.72 -9.17 13.90
N SER A 194 8.81 -10.19 14.77
CA SER A 194 10.03 -11.00 14.95
C SER A 194 10.40 -11.79 13.69
N MET A 195 9.41 -12.34 12.99
CA MET A 195 9.63 -13.12 11.77
C MET A 195 10.03 -12.22 10.59
N ILE A 196 9.45 -11.01 10.48
CA ILE A 196 9.85 -10.00 9.50
C ILE A 196 11.33 -9.65 9.69
N TYR A 197 11.73 -9.28 10.92
CA TYR A 197 13.13 -9.00 11.24
C TYR A 197 14.04 -10.17 10.87
N THR A 198 13.67 -11.38 11.27
CA THR A 198 14.44 -12.60 10.98
C THR A 198 14.59 -12.84 9.47
N MET A 199 13.51 -12.72 8.70
CA MET A 199 13.53 -12.96 7.26
C MET A 199 14.34 -11.90 6.50
N LEU A 200 14.37 -10.65 6.94
CA LEU A 200 15.28 -9.63 6.40
C LEU A 200 16.73 -10.06 6.59
N CYS A 201 17.10 -10.51 7.80
CA CYS A 201 18.43 -11.03 8.08
C CYS A 201 18.77 -12.28 7.24
N MET A 202 17.83 -13.21 7.09
CA MET A 202 18.05 -14.39 6.23
C MET A 202 18.28 -13.98 4.76
N GLY A 203 17.48 -13.04 4.24
CA GLY A 203 17.60 -12.53 2.88
C GLY A 203 18.97 -11.93 2.61
N ILE A 204 19.48 -11.12 3.55
CA ILE A 204 20.83 -10.54 3.47
C ILE A 204 21.87 -11.65 3.51
N TYR A 205 21.91 -12.49 4.56
CA TYR A 205 22.95 -13.51 4.73
C TYR A 205 23.11 -14.45 3.51
N LEU A 206 21.99 -14.78 2.86
CA LEU A 206 21.91 -15.69 1.73
C LEU A 206 22.02 -15.01 0.36
N ASP A 207 22.16 -13.68 0.31
CA ASP A 207 22.06 -12.90 -0.93
C ASP A 207 20.73 -13.14 -1.69
N ASN A 208 19.63 -13.33 -0.97
CA ASN A 208 18.31 -13.68 -1.51
C ASN A 208 17.30 -12.52 -1.40
N TYR A 209 17.11 -11.82 -2.52
CA TYR A 209 16.18 -10.71 -2.62
C TYR A 209 14.70 -11.09 -2.54
N GLU A 210 14.29 -12.26 -3.04
CA GLU A 210 12.89 -12.69 -2.96
C GLU A 210 12.47 -12.88 -1.49
N LEU A 211 13.36 -13.47 -0.69
CA LEU A 211 13.17 -13.64 0.74
C LEU A 211 13.10 -12.29 1.48
N PHE A 212 13.99 -11.36 1.12
CA PHE A 212 14.01 -10.01 1.68
C PHE A 212 12.74 -9.22 1.32
N ASP A 213 12.36 -9.21 0.04
CA ASP A 213 11.19 -8.47 -0.45
C ASP A 213 9.88 -9.01 0.14
N ARG A 214 9.78 -10.32 0.38
CA ARG A 214 8.64 -10.92 1.09
C ARG A 214 8.50 -10.39 2.51
N ALA A 215 9.60 -10.13 3.22
CA ALA A 215 9.58 -9.53 4.55
C ALA A 215 9.22 -8.03 4.47
N VAL A 216 9.71 -7.32 3.44
CA VAL A 216 9.35 -5.91 3.17
C VAL A 216 7.87 -5.75 2.91
N ASP A 217 7.29 -6.56 2.02
CA ASP A 217 5.85 -6.53 1.74
C ASP A 217 5.04 -6.81 3.00
N ARG A 218 5.45 -7.82 3.79
CA ARG A 218 4.76 -8.15 5.05
C ARG A 218 4.80 -7.02 6.09
N PHE A 219 5.89 -6.25 6.17
CA PHE A 219 5.97 -5.07 7.04
C PHE A 219 4.91 -4.02 6.66
N HIS A 220 4.73 -3.76 5.36
CA HIS A 220 3.77 -2.77 4.85
C HIS A 220 2.32 -3.26 4.85
N ARG A 221 2.08 -4.51 4.45
CA ARG A 221 0.76 -5.09 4.14
C ARG A 221 0.62 -6.48 4.77
N GLY A 222 0.33 -6.52 6.06
CA GLY A 222 0.03 -7.77 6.75
C GLY A 222 -1.44 -8.16 6.71
N ILE A 223 -1.76 -9.46 6.80
CA ILE A 223 -3.11 -9.97 7.06
C ILE A 223 -3.25 -10.25 8.56
N GLY A 224 -4.48 -10.37 9.09
CA GLY A 224 -4.67 -10.63 10.53
C GLY A 224 -4.03 -9.54 11.38
N HIS A 225 -3.15 -9.86 12.33
CA HIS A 225 -2.45 -8.86 13.17
C HIS A 225 -1.08 -8.40 12.63
N SER A 226 -0.72 -8.81 11.43
CA SER A 226 0.59 -8.53 10.85
C SER A 226 0.71 -7.12 10.27
N GLY A 227 1.94 -6.61 10.22
CA GLY A 227 2.27 -5.31 9.61
C GLY A 227 2.16 -4.12 10.56
N ILE A 228 2.90 -3.06 10.24
CA ILE A 228 3.11 -1.94 11.16
C ILE A 228 1.83 -1.16 11.50
N THR A 229 0.91 -1.00 10.54
CA THR A 229 -0.35 -0.24 10.74
C THR A 229 -1.39 -1.00 11.56
N LYS A 230 -1.21 -2.30 11.73
CA LYS A 230 -2.06 -3.12 12.62
C LYS A 230 -1.51 -3.24 14.01
N TYR A 231 -0.19 -3.29 14.13
CA TYR A 231 0.44 -3.42 15.43
C TYR A 231 0.51 -2.09 16.18
N ILE A 232 0.75 -0.98 15.47
CA ILE A 232 0.83 0.37 16.06
C ILE A 232 -0.28 1.21 15.45
N TYR A 233 -1.19 1.74 16.26
CA TYR A 233 -2.31 2.57 15.84
C TYR A 233 -1.84 4.00 15.52
N PRO A 234 -2.62 4.83 14.82
CA PRO A 234 -2.22 6.21 14.48
C PRO A 234 -2.00 7.09 15.71
N THR A 235 -2.53 6.68 16.86
CA THR A 235 -2.31 7.29 18.17
C THR A 235 -0.97 6.91 18.80
N GLY A 236 -0.20 6.00 18.18
CA GLY A 236 0.95 5.37 18.82
C GLY A 236 0.59 4.25 19.79
N GLN A 237 -0.69 4.04 20.11
CA GLN A 237 -1.10 2.88 20.91
C GLN A 237 -0.71 1.59 20.20
N CYS A 238 0.00 0.70 20.90
CA CYS A 238 0.28 -0.64 20.43
C CYS A 238 -0.92 -1.57 20.66
N GLN A 239 -1.15 -2.53 19.77
CA GLN A 239 -2.18 -3.57 19.90
C GLN A 239 -2.12 -4.32 21.24
N GLU A 240 -0.93 -4.48 21.82
CA GLU A 240 -0.70 -5.17 23.11
C GLU A 240 -0.91 -4.27 24.35
N THR A 241 -1.25 -2.99 24.19
CA THR A 241 -1.35 -2.00 25.31
C THR A 241 -2.33 -2.41 26.40
N THR A 242 -3.38 -3.16 26.05
CA THR A 242 -4.39 -3.64 27.01
C THR A 242 -3.98 -4.95 27.69
N ARG A 243 -2.92 -5.62 27.22
CA ARG A 243 -2.40 -6.89 27.75
C ARG A 243 -1.34 -6.68 28.82
N ASP A 244 -0.13 -6.26 28.43
CA ASP A 244 1.00 -5.92 29.31
C ASP A 244 2.11 -5.17 28.54
N TRP A 245 2.96 -4.46 29.29
CA TRP A 245 3.97 -3.57 28.71
C TRP A 245 5.25 -4.27 28.25
N ASP A 246 5.46 -5.52 28.64
CA ASP A 246 6.57 -6.33 28.13
C ASP A 246 6.31 -6.75 26.69
N HIS A 247 5.10 -7.22 26.37
CA HIS A 247 4.74 -7.58 24.98
C HIS A 247 4.68 -6.34 24.07
N VAL A 248 4.26 -5.19 24.59
CA VAL A 248 4.34 -3.91 23.86
C VAL A 248 5.78 -3.60 23.47
N GLN A 249 6.70 -3.64 24.44
CA GLN A 249 8.11 -3.36 24.21
C GLN A 249 8.76 -4.40 23.30
N LEU A 250 8.40 -5.68 23.44
CA LEU A 250 8.88 -6.76 22.57
C LEU A 250 8.58 -6.48 21.10
N GLY A 251 7.30 -6.30 20.72
CA GLY A 251 6.95 -6.10 19.32
C GLY A 251 7.47 -4.78 18.74
N LEU A 252 7.47 -3.70 19.52
CA LEU A 252 8.08 -2.44 19.11
C LEU A 252 9.60 -2.60 18.87
N GLY A 253 10.28 -3.36 19.71
CA GLY A 253 11.70 -3.67 19.54
C GLY A 253 11.99 -4.49 18.30
N GLU A 254 11.16 -5.48 17.96
CA GLU A 254 11.33 -6.25 16.72
C GLU A 254 11.10 -5.40 15.47
N PHE A 255 10.10 -4.51 15.48
CA PHE A 255 9.93 -3.54 14.39
C PHE A 255 11.08 -2.53 14.30
N ALA A 256 11.66 -2.11 15.43
CA ALA A 256 12.84 -1.25 15.45
C ALA A 256 14.06 -1.93 14.83
N LYS A 257 14.32 -3.20 15.16
CA LYS A 257 15.39 -3.99 14.54
C LYS A 257 15.14 -4.22 13.05
N ALA A 258 13.90 -4.53 12.65
CA ALA A 258 13.53 -4.66 11.24
C ALA A 258 13.79 -3.35 10.47
N ALA A 259 13.40 -2.21 11.02
CA ALA A 259 13.64 -0.90 10.42
C ALA A 259 15.13 -0.58 10.29
N GLN A 260 15.92 -0.97 11.29
CA GLN A 260 17.36 -0.82 11.26
C GLN A 260 17.99 -1.67 10.13
N VAL A 261 17.65 -2.95 10.04
CA VAL A 261 18.16 -3.82 8.97
C VAL A 261 17.76 -3.29 7.59
N ALA A 262 16.49 -2.94 7.41
CA ALA A 262 15.97 -2.41 6.15
C ALA A 262 16.69 -1.12 5.72
N TRP A 263 16.95 -0.20 6.66
CA TRP A 263 17.64 1.05 6.37
C TRP A 263 19.07 0.85 5.84
N THR A 264 19.80 -0.15 6.35
CA THR A 264 21.15 -0.49 5.85
C THR A 264 21.13 -0.91 4.38
N GLN A 265 20.00 -1.44 3.91
CA GLN A 265 19.77 -1.85 2.53
C GLN A 265 19.07 -0.78 1.68
N GLY A 266 18.86 0.43 2.23
CA GLY A 266 18.25 1.56 1.53
C GLY A 266 16.72 1.57 1.55
N VAL A 267 16.08 0.80 2.43
CA VAL A 267 14.61 0.75 2.58
C VAL A 267 14.18 1.51 3.84
N ASP A 268 13.37 2.56 3.67
CA ASP A 268 12.97 3.46 4.75
C ASP A 268 11.69 3.01 5.47
N PHE A 269 11.85 2.10 6.44
CA PHE A 269 10.76 1.70 7.34
C PHE A 269 10.42 2.75 8.40
N TYR A 270 11.33 3.68 8.71
CA TYR A 270 11.10 4.69 9.72
C TYR A 270 10.01 5.67 9.28
N SER A 271 9.97 6.06 8.00
CA SER A 271 8.95 7.01 7.50
C SER A 271 7.53 6.43 7.33
N VAL A 272 7.39 5.10 7.39
CA VAL A 272 6.13 4.41 7.01
C VAL A 272 4.96 4.86 7.87
N ALA A 273 3.80 5.06 7.22
CA ALA A 273 2.54 5.46 7.84
C ALA A 273 2.65 6.71 8.74
N GLY A 274 3.48 7.67 8.31
CA GLY A 274 3.71 8.95 8.98
C GLY A 274 4.51 8.78 10.26
N ASN A 275 5.70 8.16 10.16
CA ASN A 275 6.59 7.89 11.30
C ASN A 275 5.99 6.96 12.35
N ARG A 276 5.27 5.92 11.91
CA ARG A 276 4.45 5.08 12.80
C ARG A 276 5.25 4.41 13.91
N LEU A 277 6.45 3.93 13.60
CA LEU A 277 7.35 3.33 14.59
C LEU A 277 7.77 4.36 15.65
N GLY A 278 8.15 5.57 15.24
CA GLY A 278 8.52 6.66 16.15
C GLY A 278 7.35 7.06 17.06
N LEU A 279 6.15 7.17 16.49
CA LEU A 279 4.92 7.42 17.25
C LEU A 279 4.66 6.34 18.32
N GLY A 280 4.79 5.06 17.97
CA GLY A 280 4.59 3.97 18.92
C GLY A 280 5.62 3.93 20.05
N ILE A 281 6.88 4.17 19.72
CA ILE A 281 7.98 4.23 20.69
C ILE A 281 7.81 5.41 21.65
N GLU A 282 7.54 6.61 21.12
CA GLU A 282 7.36 7.81 21.94
C GLU A 282 6.10 7.74 22.81
N TYR A 283 5.00 7.18 22.29
CA TYR A 283 3.78 6.92 23.05
C TYR A 283 4.04 5.99 24.24
N THR A 284 4.72 4.86 24.00
CA THR A 284 5.06 3.90 25.04
C THR A 284 5.99 4.52 26.07
N ALA A 285 7.03 5.25 25.63
CA ALA A 285 7.96 5.93 26.52
C ALA A 285 7.27 6.98 27.40
N ARG A 286 6.29 7.72 26.85
CA ARG A 286 5.46 8.67 27.59
C ARG A 286 4.68 7.98 28.71
N PHE A 287 3.96 6.90 28.40
CA PHE A 287 3.23 6.15 29.42
C PHE A 287 4.16 5.59 30.51
N LEU A 288 5.26 4.96 30.11
CA LEU A 288 6.23 4.38 31.03
C LEU A 288 6.99 5.44 31.85
N SER A 289 6.95 6.71 31.44
CA SER A 289 7.46 7.83 32.23
C SER A 289 6.48 8.32 33.30
N GLY A 290 5.28 7.72 33.40
CA GLY A 290 4.23 8.07 34.35
C GLY A 290 3.22 9.08 33.82
N GLU A 291 3.31 9.47 32.55
CA GLU A 291 2.40 10.42 31.92
C GLU A 291 1.14 9.73 31.41
N ALA A 292 0.04 10.49 31.33
CA ALA A 292 -1.20 10.00 30.73
C ALA A 292 -1.07 9.94 29.19
N VAL A 293 -1.57 8.86 28.61
CA VAL A 293 -1.70 8.65 27.16
C VAL A 293 -3.12 8.22 26.81
N PRO A 294 -3.63 8.56 25.60
CA PRO A 294 -4.95 8.10 25.19
C PRO A 294 -4.94 6.61 24.84
N VAL A 295 -5.76 5.81 25.53
CA VAL A 295 -5.88 4.37 25.31
C VAL A 295 -7.32 4.04 24.93
N PHE A 296 -7.51 3.33 23.82
CA PHE A 296 -8.73 2.61 23.53
C PHE A 296 -8.83 1.36 24.41
N GLY A 297 -9.90 1.26 25.19
CA GLY A 297 -10.06 0.24 26.22
C GLY A 297 -9.46 0.65 27.57
N MET A 298 -8.97 -0.33 28.34
CA MET A 298 -8.27 -0.10 29.60
C MET A 298 -6.79 -0.43 29.44
N GLY A 299 -5.91 0.55 29.64
CA GLY A 299 -4.46 0.34 29.61
C GLY A 299 -4.01 -0.58 30.73
N SER A 300 -3.19 -1.58 30.40
CA SER A 300 -2.72 -2.57 31.36
C SER A 300 -1.86 -1.94 32.45
N GLN A 301 -1.94 -2.49 33.65
CA GLN A 301 -1.06 -2.14 34.78
C GLN A 301 0.07 -3.17 34.98
N ARG A 302 0.12 -4.23 34.15
CA ARG A 302 1.10 -5.32 34.25
C ARG A 302 2.41 -4.95 33.57
N GLU A 303 3.53 -5.30 34.21
CA GLU A 303 4.90 -5.08 33.72
C GLU A 303 5.26 -3.63 33.37
N LYS A 304 4.47 -2.64 33.82
CA LYS A 304 4.70 -1.22 33.55
C LYS A 304 5.98 -0.65 34.18
N ASP A 305 6.63 -1.40 35.08
CA ASP A 305 7.84 -0.98 35.80
C ASP A 305 9.12 -1.56 35.17
N HIS A 306 8.99 -2.48 34.19
CA HIS A 306 10.12 -3.04 33.44
C HIS A 306 10.43 -2.19 32.19
N ARG A 307 11.72 -2.03 31.85
CA ARG A 307 12.21 -1.24 30.71
C ARG A 307 13.11 -2.10 29.85
N CYS A 308 12.68 -2.40 28.64
CA CYS A 308 13.48 -3.16 27.68
C CYS A 308 14.42 -2.24 26.89
N ASP A 309 15.59 -2.75 26.50
CA ASP A 309 16.58 -2.00 25.74
C ASP A 309 16.26 -1.99 24.22
N ILE A 310 15.26 -1.21 23.83
CA ILE A 310 14.73 -1.14 22.44
C ILE A 310 14.77 0.27 21.84
N TYR A 311 15.12 1.28 22.63
CA TYR A 311 14.80 2.68 22.34
C TYR A 311 15.92 3.41 21.58
N GLU A 312 17.18 3.01 21.75
CA GLU A 312 18.35 3.78 21.30
C GLU A 312 18.41 3.92 19.76
N SER A 313 18.17 2.85 18.99
CA SER A 313 18.27 2.90 17.52
C SER A 313 17.20 3.79 16.88
N VAL A 314 15.99 3.75 17.44
CA VAL A 314 14.87 4.59 17.03
C VAL A 314 15.16 6.05 17.39
N TYR A 315 15.54 6.31 18.64
CA TYR A 315 15.91 7.64 19.10
C TYR A 315 17.02 8.26 18.24
N TYR A 316 18.09 7.52 18.01
CA TYR A 316 19.20 7.96 17.17
C TYR A 316 18.72 8.29 15.76
N HIS A 317 17.99 7.40 15.10
CA HIS A 317 17.53 7.63 13.72
C HIS A 317 16.63 8.86 13.62
N TYR A 318 15.61 8.97 14.47
CA TYR A 318 14.68 10.09 14.38
C TYR A 318 15.34 11.42 14.70
N THR A 319 16.20 11.49 15.72
CA THR A 319 16.84 12.76 16.11
C THR A 319 17.95 13.18 15.15
N THR A 320 18.78 12.24 14.68
CA THR A 320 19.98 12.57 13.88
C THR A 320 19.74 12.55 12.38
N VAL A 321 18.87 11.67 11.88
CA VAL A 321 18.60 11.50 10.44
C VAL A 321 17.34 12.26 10.04
N LYS A 322 16.25 12.12 10.81
CA LYS A 322 14.95 12.72 10.47
C LYS A 322 14.74 14.12 11.03
N GLY A 323 15.58 14.55 11.97
CA GLY A 323 15.40 15.83 12.65
C GLY A 323 14.10 15.90 13.46
N ILE A 324 13.76 14.84 14.19
CA ILE A 324 12.54 14.71 14.98
C ILE A 324 12.87 14.53 16.46
N GLU A 325 12.28 15.34 17.33
CA GLU A 325 12.44 15.21 18.78
C GLU A 325 11.65 14.02 19.35
N MET A 326 12.26 13.33 20.31
CA MET A 326 11.65 12.21 21.05
C MET A 326 11.93 12.35 22.57
N PRO A 327 11.34 13.35 23.24
CA PRO A 327 11.69 13.72 24.62
C PRO A 327 11.42 12.61 25.65
N TYR A 328 10.31 11.87 25.54
CA TYR A 328 10.00 10.80 26.48
C TYR A 328 10.90 9.59 26.24
N THR A 329 11.19 9.27 24.98
CA THR A 329 12.16 8.23 24.63
C THR A 329 13.54 8.56 25.19
N ARG A 330 14.01 9.80 25.03
CA ARG A 330 15.26 10.28 25.65
C ARG A 330 15.26 10.05 27.16
N GLN A 331 14.17 10.42 27.84
CA GLN A 331 14.05 10.23 29.28
C GLN A 331 14.18 8.77 29.70
N ILE A 332 13.52 7.84 29.00
CA ILE A 332 13.62 6.40 29.28
C ILE A 332 15.04 5.89 29.07
N ILE A 333 15.66 6.30 27.96
CA ILE A 333 17.04 5.91 27.64
C ILE A 333 18.01 6.35 28.74
N GLU A 334 17.99 7.64 29.09
CA GLU A 334 18.93 8.22 30.06
C GLU A 334 18.74 7.66 31.47
N LYS A 335 17.49 7.40 31.89
CA LYS A 335 17.18 6.97 33.27
C LYS A 335 17.23 5.46 33.49
N ALA A 336 16.97 4.66 32.46
CA ALA A 336 16.71 3.23 32.66
C ALA A 336 17.56 2.31 31.79
N THR A 337 17.62 2.51 30.47
CA THR A 337 18.20 1.49 29.58
C THR A 337 19.69 1.70 29.33
N ARG A 338 20.14 2.93 29.09
CA ARG A 338 21.52 3.23 28.69
C ARG A 338 22.59 2.75 29.68
N PRO A 339 22.44 2.91 31.01
CA PRO A 339 23.49 2.48 31.96
C PRO A 339 23.76 0.97 31.98
N GLN A 340 22.77 0.15 31.63
CA GLN A 340 22.85 -1.32 31.68
C GLN A 340 22.98 -1.94 30.29
N SER A 341 22.91 -1.14 29.22
CA SER A 341 22.96 -1.64 27.84
C SER A 341 24.37 -2.12 27.47
N SER A 342 24.42 -3.17 26.66
CA SER A 342 25.63 -3.72 26.05
C SER A 342 25.53 -3.68 24.53
N THR A 343 25.10 -4.77 23.88
CA THR A 343 24.92 -4.88 22.43
C THR A 343 23.87 -3.91 21.88
N GLY A 344 22.86 -3.54 22.66
CA GLY A 344 21.80 -2.61 22.23
C GLY A 344 22.36 -1.27 21.75
N ILE A 345 23.15 -0.58 22.57
CA ILE A 345 23.82 0.67 22.16
C ILE A 345 24.86 0.43 21.07
N LEU A 346 25.69 -0.61 21.23
CA LEU A 346 26.78 -0.89 20.31
C LEU A 346 26.28 -1.10 18.88
N THR A 347 25.08 -1.67 18.73
CA THR A 347 24.46 -1.89 17.43
C THR A 347 23.51 -0.77 17.00
N ALA A 348 22.98 0.06 17.91
CA ALA A 348 22.02 1.12 17.59
C ALA A 348 22.60 2.34 16.85
N CYS A 349 23.79 2.79 17.25
CA CYS A 349 24.40 4.00 16.70
C CYS A 349 25.04 3.74 15.33
N ARG A 350 24.80 4.64 14.38
CA ARG A 350 25.37 4.57 13.03
C ARG A 350 26.54 5.52 12.83
N ALA A 351 27.36 5.26 11.82
CA ALA A 351 28.37 6.19 11.36
C ALA A 351 27.70 7.49 10.86
N PRO A 352 28.26 8.68 11.16
CA PRO A 352 27.69 9.96 10.73
C PRO A 352 27.54 10.04 9.21
N GLN A 353 26.37 10.46 8.72
CA GLN A 353 26.14 10.78 7.31
C GLN A 353 26.43 12.26 7.03
N THR A 354 26.83 12.60 5.81
CA THR A 354 27.24 13.97 5.40
C THR A 354 26.13 15.03 5.47
N ASN A 355 24.87 14.64 5.69
CA ASN A 355 23.70 15.50 5.73
C ASN A 355 22.96 15.43 7.09
N THR A 356 23.65 15.62 8.21
CA THR A 356 22.99 15.76 9.53
C THR A 356 22.39 17.15 9.69
N LEU A 357 21.10 17.23 10.02
CA LEU A 357 20.39 18.49 10.29
C LEU A 357 20.83 19.07 11.64
N PRO A 358 21.03 20.41 11.77
CA PRO A 358 21.34 21.04 13.04
C PRO A 358 20.22 20.85 14.08
N ALA A 359 20.59 20.70 15.36
CA ALA A 359 19.64 20.50 16.48
C ALA A 359 18.59 21.63 16.64
N GLU A 360 18.81 22.80 16.04
CA GLU A 360 17.91 23.95 16.09
C GLU A 360 16.73 23.85 15.09
N GLN A 361 16.65 22.78 14.29
CA GLN A 361 15.61 22.55 13.27
C GLN A 361 14.73 21.32 13.55
N LEU A 362 14.78 20.77 14.78
CA LEU A 362 14.02 19.56 15.10
C LEU A 362 12.51 19.83 15.13
N THR A 363 11.74 18.91 14.56
CA THR A 363 10.27 18.93 14.58
C THR A 363 9.73 17.92 15.60
N LEU A 364 8.56 18.19 16.17
CA LEU A 364 7.89 17.21 17.04
C LEU A 364 7.14 16.17 16.19
N LEU A 365 7.07 14.94 16.69
CA LEU A 365 6.09 13.99 16.16
C LEU A 365 4.67 14.57 16.26
N PRO A 366 3.78 14.28 15.29
CA PRO A 366 2.39 14.72 15.35
C PRO A 366 1.74 14.30 16.67
N ASP A 367 0.97 15.20 17.32
CA ASP A 367 0.27 14.86 18.55
C ASP A 367 -0.72 13.70 18.28
N PRO A 368 -0.55 12.54 18.94
CA PRO A 368 -1.49 11.44 18.87
C PRO A 368 -2.96 11.82 19.07
N LYS A 369 -3.23 12.83 19.89
CA LYS A 369 -4.59 13.31 20.19
C LYS A 369 -5.27 13.94 18.97
N ALA A 370 -4.50 14.54 18.05
CA ALA A 370 -5.06 15.17 16.86
C ALA A 370 -5.74 14.16 15.90
N LYS A 371 -5.46 12.86 16.07
CA LYS A 371 -6.02 11.78 15.24
C LYS A 371 -7.18 11.01 15.92
N LEU A 372 -7.57 11.41 17.12
CA LEU A 372 -8.69 10.81 17.86
C LEU A 372 -9.95 11.66 17.70
N PRO A 373 -11.12 11.06 17.46
CA PRO A 373 -12.37 11.73 17.82
C PRO A 373 -12.36 11.96 19.35
N GLU A 374 -12.67 13.18 19.81
CA GLU A 374 -12.43 13.62 21.20
C GLU A 374 -13.02 12.68 22.28
N ALA A 375 -14.11 11.97 21.96
CA ALA A 375 -14.73 10.97 22.83
C ALA A 375 -15.69 10.06 22.02
N THR A 376 -15.36 8.79 21.81
CA THR A 376 -16.24 7.80 21.16
C THR A 376 -16.76 6.75 22.13
N GLY A 377 -17.98 6.26 21.88
CA GLY A 377 -18.63 5.25 22.68
C GLY A 377 -19.26 5.80 23.97
N ALA A 378 -19.61 4.90 24.88
CA ALA A 378 -20.14 5.27 26.18
C ALA A 378 -19.05 5.94 27.04
N LEU A 379 -19.32 7.15 27.51
CA LEU A 379 -18.37 7.90 28.32
C LEU A 379 -18.48 7.55 29.80
N LYS A 380 -17.55 8.04 30.63
CA LYS A 380 -17.61 7.85 32.10
C LYS A 380 -18.89 8.43 32.73
N GLN A 381 -19.42 9.49 32.14
CA GLN A 381 -20.62 10.20 32.58
C GLN A 381 -21.55 10.37 31.37
N PRO A 382 -22.88 10.39 31.59
CA PRO A 382 -23.82 10.63 30.49
C PRO A 382 -23.65 12.04 29.93
N THR A 383 -23.89 12.18 28.63
CA THR A 383 -23.71 13.44 27.89
C THR A 383 -24.91 14.39 27.98
N VAL A 384 -26.08 13.88 28.40
CA VAL A 384 -27.32 14.65 28.53
C VAL A 384 -28.02 14.33 29.85
N THR A 385 -28.62 15.36 30.46
CA THR A 385 -29.48 15.20 31.65
C THR A 385 -30.86 14.68 31.24
N PRO A 386 -31.35 13.55 31.79
CA PRO A 386 -32.69 13.08 31.51
C PRO A 386 -33.78 14.07 31.97
N PRO A 387 -34.95 14.08 31.31
CA PRO A 387 -36.07 14.91 31.75
C PRO A 387 -36.62 14.44 33.11
N ASN A 388 -37.30 15.34 33.83
CA ASN A 388 -37.81 15.07 35.19
C ASN A 388 -38.81 13.90 35.27
N ASP A 389 -39.48 13.58 34.16
CA ASP A 389 -40.45 12.50 34.04
C ASP A 389 -39.84 11.19 33.48
N ALA A 390 -38.51 11.10 33.41
CA ALA A 390 -37.80 9.89 33.02
C ALA A 390 -37.99 8.75 34.03
N ILE A 391 -38.03 7.52 33.52
CA ILE A 391 -38.22 6.30 34.32
C ILE A 391 -36.87 5.63 34.54
N PHE A 392 -36.43 5.58 35.79
CA PHE A 392 -35.15 4.96 36.15
C PHE A 392 -35.31 3.47 36.45
N VAL A 393 -34.49 2.63 35.81
CA VAL A 393 -34.50 1.17 35.96
C VAL A 393 -33.18 0.72 36.58
N LYS A 394 -33.25 0.04 37.72
CA LYS A 394 -32.09 -0.54 38.41
C LYS A 394 -31.76 -1.95 37.87
N PRO A 395 -30.50 -2.40 37.96
CA PRO A 395 -30.13 -3.78 37.66
C PRO A 395 -31.07 -4.79 38.33
N GLY A 396 -31.45 -5.84 37.58
CA GLY A 396 -32.38 -6.88 38.02
C GLY A 396 -33.87 -6.52 37.92
N LYS A 397 -34.23 -5.28 37.53
CA LYS A 397 -35.60 -4.92 37.18
C LYS A 397 -35.84 -5.10 35.67
N SER A 398 -37.08 -5.38 35.29
CA SER A 398 -37.44 -5.59 33.89
C SER A 398 -37.45 -4.27 33.12
N ILE A 399 -36.55 -4.16 32.13
CA ILE A 399 -36.48 -3.01 31.22
C ILE A 399 -37.68 -3.04 30.25
N GLN A 400 -38.03 -4.21 29.71
CA GLN A 400 -39.18 -4.34 28.80
C GLN A 400 -40.47 -3.84 29.47
N LYS A 401 -40.73 -4.25 30.73
CA LYS A 401 -41.91 -3.76 31.47
C LYS A 401 -41.91 -2.25 31.64
N ALA A 402 -40.73 -1.63 31.82
CA ALA A 402 -40.62 -0.18 31.95
C ALA A 402 -40.99 0.54 30.64
N ILE A 403 -40.52 0.02 29.49
CA ILE A 403 -40.89 0.50 28.15
C ILE A 403 -42.40 0.36 27.94
N ASP A 404 -42.93 -0.85 28.11
CA ASP A 404 -44.35 -1.16 27.84
C ASP A 404 -45.31 -0.32 28.70
N SER A 405 -44.92 -0.01 29.94
CA SER A 405 -45.77 0.75 30.87
C SER A 405 -45.68 2.26 30.68
N HIS A 406 -44.69 2.77 29.95
CA HIS A 406 -44.42 4.21 29.82
C HIS A 406 -44.06 4.59 28.38
N PRO A 407 -45.00 4.41 27.43
CA PRO A 407 -44.74 4.70 26.02
C PRO A 407 -44.33 6.16 25.81
N GLY A 408 -43.31 6.39 24.98
CA GLY A 408 -42.80 7.72 24.65
C GLY A 408 -41.96 8.41 25.74
N LYS A 409 -41.68 7.74 26.87
CA LYS A 409 -40.83 8.28 27.94
C LYS A 409 -39.37 7.88 27.76
N TRP A 410 -38.50 8.61 28.45
CA TRP A 410 -37.10 8.20 28.63
C TRP A 410 -37.03 7.06 29.64
N ILE A 411 -36.40 5.95 29.24
CA ILE A 411 -36.06 4.83 30.11
C ILE A 411 -34.57 4.92 30.42
N VAL A 412 -34.23 5.27 31.66
CA VAL A 412 -32.85 5.51 32.10
C VAL A 412 -32.35 4.32 32.92
N LEU A 413 -31.40 3.58 32.38
CA LEU A 413 -30.76 2.46 33.05
C LEU A 413 -29.72 2.99 34.04
N ALA A 414 -29.86 2.60 35.31
CA ALA A 414 -28.88 2.94 36.33
C ALA A 414 -27.56 2.18 36.10
N LYS A 415 -26.44 2.71 36.62
CA LYS A 415 -25.14 2.03 36.60
C LYS A 415 -25.23 0.58 37.11
N GLY A 416 -24.49 -0.31 36.47
CA GLY A 416 -24.46 -1.75 36.74
C GLY A 416 -24.78 -2.59 35.51
N VAL A 417 -24.76 -3.92 35.70
CA VAL A 417 -25.02 -4.90 34.65
C VAL A 417 -26.51 -5.26 34.62
N HIS A 418 -27.18 -4.98 33.51
CA HIS A 418 -28.56 -5.34 33.22
C HIS A 418 -28.59 -6.58 32.34
N VAL A 419 -28.92 -7.72 32.94
CA VAL A 419 -28.97 -9.01 32.25
C VAL A 419 -30.38 -9.25 31.69
N LEU A 420 -30.45 -9.43 30.37
CA LEU A 420 -31.67 -9.69 29.61
C LEU A 420 -31.87 -11.18 29.37
N LYS A 421 -33.07 -11.69 29.66
CA LYS A 421 -33.45 -13.10 29.39
C LYS A 421 -34.02 -13.34 28.00
N GLN A 422 -34.18 -12.27 27.22
CA GLN A 422 -34.69 -12.24 25.85
C GLN A 422 -34.33 -10.88 25.24
N ALA A 423 -34.39 -10.75 23.91
CA ALA A 423 -34.20 -9.46 23.23
C ALA A 423 -35.13 -8.36 23.78
N LEU A 424 -34.59 -7.15 23.95
CA LEU A 424 -35.35 -5.96 24.30
C LEU A 424 -36.05 -5.40 23.06
N ARG A 425 -37.37 -5.26 23.09
CA ARG A 425 -38.16 -4.70 21.98
C ARG A 425 -38.40 -3.20 22.22
N LEU A 426 -37.91 -2.35 21.32
CA LEU A 426 -38.13 -0.90 21.39
C LEU A 426 -39.35 -0.48 20.56
N GLU A 427 -40.19 0.37 21.15
CA GLU A 427 -41.35 1.00 20.53
C GLU A 427 -40.99 2.40 20.02
N SER A 428 -41.78 2.96 19.09
CA SER A 428 -41.64 4.35 18.64
C SER A 428 -41.62 5.35 19.79
N HIS A 429 -40.96 6.49 19.59
CA HIS A 429 -40.80 7.57 20.59
C HIS A 429 -40.01 7.20 21.85
N THR A 430 -39.39 6.01 21.90
CA THR A 430 -38.62 5.56 23.06
C THR A 430 -37.21 6.16 23.06
N THR A 431 -36.79 6.74 24.19
CA THR A 431 -35.37 7.03 24.44
C THR A 431 -34.84 6.09 25.51
N LEU A 432 -33.92 5.20 25.15
CA LEU A 432 -33.20 4.35 26.08
C LEU A 432 -31.84 4.98 26.40
N SER A 433 -31.61 5.35 27.65
CA SER A 433 -30.39 6.03 28.09
C SER A 433 -29.71 5.26 29.20
N GLY A 434 -28.38 5.27 29.23
CA GLY A 434 -27.62 4.87 30.42
C GLY A 434 -27.07 6.05 31.21
N GLN A 435 -26.24 5.72 32.20
CA GLN A 435 -25.47 6.67 33.00
C GLN A 435 -23.96 6.56 32.71
N GLY A 436 -23.61 6.33 31.43
CA GLY A 436 -22.25 6.12 30.97
C GLY A 436 -21.85 4.64 30.89
N LYS A 437 -20.57 4.37 30.62
CA LYS A 437 -19.99 3.03 30.34
C LYS A 437 -20.15 1.99 31.43
N GLU A 438 -20.45 2.41 32.66
CA GLU A 438 -20.77 1.50 33.77
C GLU A 438 -22.20 0.97 33.69
N THR A 439 -23.02 1.48 32.78
CA THR A 439 -24.34 0.96 32.45
C THR A 439 -24.20 -0.06 31.34
N ILE A 440 -24.21 -1.34 31.69
CA ILE A 440 -23.93 -2.44 30.77
C ILE A 440 -25.21 -3.22 30.54
N LEU A 441 -25.60 -3.39 29.28
CA LEU A 441 -26.71 -4.23 28.85
C LEU A 441 -26.16 -5.49 28.18
N MET A 442 -26.58 -6.67 28.63
CA MET A 442 -26.13 -7.93 28.03
C MET A 442 -27.20 -9.01 28.10
N LEU A 443 -27.20 -9.93 27.15
CA LEU A 443 -28.03 -11.14 27.21
C LEU A 443 -27.47 -12.15 28.23
N SER A 444 -28.33 -12.90 28.90
CA SER A 444 -27.89 -14.03 29.73
C SER A 444 -27.04 -15.02 28.91
N PRO A 445 -26.05 -15.72 29.50
CA PRO A 445 -25.12 -16.61 28.79
C PRO A 445 -25.76 -17.72 27.93
N GLU A 446 -26.98 -18.13 28.28
CA GLU A 446 -27.74 -19.17 27.61
C GLU A 446 -28.42 -18.70 26.32
N ILE A 447 -28.67 -17.39 26.17
CA ILE A 447 -29.46 -16.82 25.07
C ILE A 447 -28.61 -16.56 23.82
N GLU A 448 -29.17 -16.95 22.67
CA GLU A 448 -28.67 -16.71 21.31
C GLU A 448 -29.67 -15.87 20.54
N ASP A 449 -29.55 -14.55 20.67
CA ASP A 449 -30.48 -13.58 20.08
C ASP A 449 -29.76 -12.25 19.85
N GLU A 450 -30.47 -11.27 19.32
CA GLU A 450 -30.08 -9.86 19.32
C GLU A 450 -30.36 -9.25 20.69
N THR A 451 -29.51 -8.34 21.16
CA THR A 451 -29.72 -7.69 22.47
C THR A 451 -30.91 -6.73 22.42
N ILE A 452 -31.06 -5.99 21.32
CA ILE A 452 -32.17 -5.05 21.07
C ILE A 452 -32.74 -5.25 19.67
N VAL A 453 -34.08 -5.27 19.56
CA VAL A 453 -34.83 -5.35 18.31
C VAL A 453 -35.94 -4.30 18.23
N ASN A 454 -36.40 -3.97 17.02
CA ASN A 454 -37.57 -3.10 16.84
C ASN A 454 -38.87 -3.87 17.14
N ALA A 455 -39.80 -3.25 17.87
CA ALA A 455 -41.10 -3.85 18.16
C ALA A 455 -42.03 -3.86 16.94
N SER A 456 -41.96 -2.80 16.11
CA SER A 456 -42.76 -2.58 14.91
C SER A 456 -41.89 -2.34 13.68
N LYS A 457 -42.37 -2.76 12.51
CA LYS A 457 -41.75 -2.47 11.18
C LYS A 457 -41.82 -0.99 10.80
N TYR A 458 -42.69 -0.22 11.46
CA TYR A 458 -42.87 1.22 11.26
C TYR A 458 -42.28 2.05 12.41
N MET A 459 -41.30 1.50 13.14
CA MET A 459 -40.71 2.19 14.28
C MET A 459 -40.12 3.54 13.87
N HIS A 460 -40.40 4.59 14.65
CA HIS A 460 -39.84 5.91 14.41
C HIS A 460 -39.55 6.70 15.69
N ASP A 461 -38.65 7.68 15.57
CA ASP A 461 -38.25 8.60 16.66
C ASP A 461 -37.67 7.87 17.89
N VAL A 462 -36.69 7.00 17.66
CA VAL A 462 -36.04 6.20 18.73
C VAL A 462 -34.62 6.68 18.96
N THR A 463 -34.22 6.82 20.23
CA THR A 463 -32.84 7.17 20.61
C THR A 463 -32.27 6.14 21.59
N ILE A 464 -31.05 5.66 21.35
CA ILE A 464 -30.26 4.87 22.31
C ILE A 464 -28.97 5.62 22.61
N ARG A 465 -28.66 5.83 23.89
CA ARG A 465 -27.52 6.65 24.28
C ARG A 465 -26.85 6.28 25.60
N ASP A 466 -25.58 6.68 25.73
CA ASP A 466 -24.82 6.74 26.99
C ASP A 466 -24.77 5.39 27.77
N LEU A 467 -24.67 4.26 27.08
CA LEU A 467 -24.58 2.92 27.68
C LEU A 467 -23.69 1.98 26.85
N LEU A 468 -23.27 0.86 27.44
CA LEU A 468 -22.52 -0.20 26.76
C LEU A 468 -23.40 -1.42 26.54
N ILE A 469 -23.38 -1.98 25.34
CA ILE A 469 -24.01 -3.26 24.99
C ILE A 469 -22.90 -4.30 24.83
N GLU A 470 -22.95 -5.35 25.65
CA GLU A 470 -21.96 -6.43 25.66
C GLU A 470 -22.55 -7.71 25.04
N GLY A 471 -22.05 -8.07 23.86
CA GLY A 471 -22.42 -9.27 23.12
C GLY A 471 -21.73 -10.53 23.63
N ALA A 472 -20.62 -10.42 24.35
CA ALA A 472 -19.91 -11.56 24.90
C ALA A 472 -20.75 -12.34 25.92
N LYS A 473 -20.35 -13.58 26.18
CA LYS A 473 -21.03 -14.47 27.14
C LYS A 473 -20.84 -14.00 28.59
N GLU A 474 -19.70 -13.40 28.87
CA GLU A 474 -19.27 -12.99 30.20
C GLU A 474 -18.75 -11.55 30.14
N ASN A 475 -19.09 -10.76 31.15
CA ASN A 475 -18.55 -9.43 31.34
C ASN A 475 -17.37 -9.50 32.31
N ALA A 476 -16.25 -10.05 31.85
CA ALA A 476 -15.02 -10.18 32.64
C ALA A 476 -13.89 -9.33 32.01
N PRO A 477 -13.05 -8.68 32.81
CA PRO A 477 -11.83 -8.07 32.30
C PRO A 477 -10.86 -9.20 31.91
N TYR A 478 -10.66 -9.40 30.61
CA TYR A 478 -9.72 -10.39 30.10
C TYR A 478 -8.33 -9.79 29.94
N PHE A 479 -7.31 -10.56 30.34
CA PHE A 479 -5.91 -10.10 30.32
C PHE A 479 -5.27 -10.14 28.95
N ASP A 480 -5.79 -10.96 28.02
CA ASP A 480 -5.33 -11.05 26.64
C ASP A 480 -6.53 -10.81 25.72
N PRO A 481 -6.56 -9.71 24.95
CA PRO A 481 -7.66 -9.41 24.03
C PRO A 481 -7.81 -10.50 22.95
N GLN A 482 -6.74 -11.21 22.57
CA GLN A 482 -6.81 -12.22 21.52
C GLN A 482 -7.47 -13.52 22.01
N TYR A 483 -7.31 -13.86 23.28
CA TYR A 483 -7.87 -15.10 23.85
C TYR A 483 -9.40 -15.16 23.73
N GLU A 484 -10.12 -14.06 23.98
CA GLU A 484 -11.58 -14.02 23.82
C GLU A 484 -12.01 -13.90 22.36
N ARG A 485 -11.26 -13.17 21.54
CA ARG A 485 -11.51 -13.12 20.10
C ARG A 485 -11.49 -14.51 19.49
N GLN A 486 -10.53 -15.35 19.87
CA GLN A 486 -10.47 -16.75 19.44
C GLN A 486 -11.75 -17.51 19.77
N LYS A 487 -12.31 -17.37 20.97
CA LYS A 487 -13.56 -18.07 21.35
C LYS A 487 -14.76 -17.65 20.50
N ARG A 488 -14.78 -16.41 20.02
CA ARG A 488 -15.84 -15.85 19.14
C ARG A 488 -15.57 -16.06 17.65
N ALA A 489 -14.34 -16.46 17.29
CA ALA A 489 -13.88 -16.58 15.91
C ALA A 489 -14.26 -17.91 15.22
N TYR A 490 -14.93 -18.83 15.92
CA TYR A 490 -15.34 -20.12 15.35
C TYR A 490 -16.77 -20.07 14.82
N THR A 491 -17.02 -20.81 13.74
CA THR A 491 -18.36 -20.98 13.14
C THR A 491 -19.40 -21.55 14.10
N GLN A 492 -18.97 -22.30 15.12
CA GLN A 492 -19.81 -22.91 16.16
C GLN A 492 -19.99 -22.03 17.41
N ALA A 493 -19.43 -20.81 17.43
CA ALA A 493 -19.68 -19.89 18.53
C ALA A 493 -21.18 -19.54 18.60
N LYS A 494 -21.67 -19.26 19.82
CA LYS A 494 -23.07 -18.86 20.02
C LYS A 494 -23.40 -17.61 19.22
N SER A 495 -24.55 -17.61 18.55
CA SER A 495 -24.97 -16.53 17.66
C SER A 495 -25.66 -15.40 18.45
N ARG A 496 -24.90 -14.35 18.78
CA ARG A 496 -25.34 -13.20 19.61
C ARG A 496 -25.01 -11.89 18.91
N GLY A 497 -25.98 -10.99 18.81
CA GLY A 497 -25.78 -9.66 18.22
C GLY A 497 -26.23 -8.53 19.13
N GLY A 498 -25.85 -7.31 18.75
CA GLY A 498 -26.13 -6.11 19.54
C GLY A 498 -27.52 -5.56 19.24
N ILE A 499 -27.63 -4.76 18.19
CA ILE A 499 -28.89 -4.11 17.78
C ILE A 499 -29.28 -4.58 16.38
N LEU A 500 -30.51 -5.06 16.22
CA LEU A 500 -31.11 -5.36 14.91
C LEU A 500 -32.42 -4.60 14.74
N PHE A 501 -32.42 -3.60 13.87
CA PHE A 501 -33.64 -2.94 13.40
C PHE A 501 -33.90 -3.32 11.95
N SER A 502 -35.08 -3.86 11.69
CA SER A 502 -35.43 -4.41 10.38
C SER A 502 -36.85 -4.07 9.97
N ALA A 503 -36.98 -3.34 8.87
CA ALA A 503 -38.20 -3.10 8.11
C ALA A 503 -38.31 -4.06 6.90
N ASP A 504 -39.47 -4.05 6.24
CA ASP A 504 -39.72 -4.86 5.03
C ASP A 504 -39.53 -4.03 3.73
N TYR A 505 -39.51 -2.71 3.84
CA TYR A 505 -39.37 -1.78 2.71
C TYR A 505 -38.43 -0.61 3.04
N ASP A 506 -37.88 0.02 2.00
CA ASP A 506 -37.09 1.25 2.08
C ASP A 506 -37.84 2.33 2.87
N ASN A 507 -37.12 3.01 3.76
CA ASN A 507 -37.61 4.20 4.49
C ASN A 507 -38.86 3.97 5.37
N GLN A 508 -39.18 2.71 5.69
CA GLN A 508 -40.35 2.36 6.50
C GLN A 508 -40.15 2.76 7.97
N MET A 509 -38.93 2.59 8.50
CA MET A 509 -38.52 3.16 9.78
C MET A 509 -37.94 4.57 9.60
N LYS A 510 -38.06 5.43 10.62
CA LYS A 510 -37.62 6.84 10.53
C LYS A 510 -36.96 7.35 11.80
N ASN A 511 -36.01 8.28 11.66
CA ASN A 511 -35.46 9.06 12.79
C ASN A 511 -34.91 8.19 13.93
N ILE A 512 -33.96 7.30 13.61
CA ILE A 512 -33.27 6.46 14.60
C ILE A 512 -31.94 7.11 14.97
N ARG A 513 -31.67 7.29 16.27
CA ARG A 513 -30.44 7.92 16.77
C ARG A 513 -29.68 7.00 17.72
N LEU A 514 -28.40 6.77 17.45
CA LEU A 514 -27.45 6.11 18.33
C LEU A 514 -26.38 7.13 18.71
N GLU A 515 -26.20 7.41 20.00
CA GLU A 515 -25.35 8.51 20.47
C GLU A 515 -24.49 8.10 21.68
N ASN A 516 -23.17 8.26 21.62
CA ASN A 516 -22.26 7.92 22.73
C ASN A 516 -22.53 6.49 23.26
N LEU A 517 -22.66 5.55 22.31
CA LEU A 517 -23.05 4.17 22.54
C LEU A 517 -21.86 3.27 22.22
N THR A 518 -21.55 2.33 23.11
CA THR A 518 -20.58 1.25 22.84
C THR A 518 -21.34 -0.04 22.57
N VAL A 519 -20.99 -0.76 21.51
CA VAL A 519 -21.47 -2.12 21.21
C VAL A 519 -20.26 -2.97 20.86
N GLN A 520 -20.03 -4.04 21.62
CA GLN A 520 -18.83 -4.86 21.45
C GLN A 520 -19.11 -6.34 21.70
N GLY A 521 -18.16 -7.21 21.36
CA GLY A 521 -18.20 -8.61 21.77
C GLY A 521 -19.23 -9.47 21.02
N CYS A 522 -19.92 -8.93 20.01
CA CYS A 522 -20.93 -9.66 19.26
C CYS A 522 -20.30 -10.66 18.28
N THR A 523 -20.89 -11.85 18.15
CA THR A 523 -20.53 -12.82 17.10
C THR A 523 -21.30 -12.55 15.81
N LYS A 524 -22.49 -11.97 15.90
CA LYS A 524 -23.18 -11.34 14.78
C LYS A 524 -22.74 -9.88 14.61
N SER A 525 -23.43 -9.12 13.77
CA SER A 525 -23.17 -7.69 13.64
C SER A 525 -23.38 -6.97 14.98
N GLY A 526 -22.54 -5.97 15.25
CA GLY A 526 -22.73 -5.10 16.42
C GLY A 526 -24.05 -4.35 16.28
N VAL A 527 -24.20 -3.63 15.17
CA VAL A 527 -25.46 -2.95 14.80
C VAL A 527 -25.85 -3.29 13.38
N SER A 528 -27.12 -3.63 13.16
CA SER A 528 -27.72 -3.85 11.85
C SER A 528 -29.02 -3.04 11.71
N ILE A 529 -29.07 -2.09 10.77
CA ILE A 529 -30.28 -1.30 10.46
C ILE A 529 -30.67 -1.52 8.99
N ARG A 530 -31.93 -1.91 8.75
CA ARG A 530 -32.43 -2.29 7.43
C ARG A 530 -33.76 -1.58 7.13
N GLY A 531 -33.84 -0.79 6.05
CA GLY A 531 -35.06 -0.11 5.60
C GLY A 531 -35.45 1.13 6.44
N ALA A 532 -34.55 2.10 6.56
CA ALA A 532 -34.75 3.27 7.42
C ALA A 532 -34.32 4.60 6.79
N ALA A 533 -35.04 5.69 7.09
CA ALA A 533 -34.64 7.06 6.74
C ALA A 533 -34.24 7.87 7.98
N GLY A 534 -33.30 8.80 7.84
CA GLY A 534 -32.92 9.70 8.93
C GLY A 534 -32.19 9.01 10.08
N VAL A 535 -31.34 8.00 9.78
CA VAL A 535 -30.53 7.31 10.79
C VAL A 535 -29.32 8.17 11.15
N LYS A 536 -29.05 8.32 12.45
CA LYS A 536 -27.86 8.99 12.96
C LYS A 536 -27.06 8.09 13.90
N VAL A 537 -25.79 7.88 13.57
CA VAL A 537 -24.81 7.18 14.43
C VAL A 537 -23.71 8.19 14.77
N LEU A 538 -23.68 8.68 16.01
CA LEU A 538 -22.87 9.82 16.41
C LEU A 538 -22.05 9.48 17.66
N ASN A 539 -20.72 9.68 17.58
CA ASN A 539 -19.80 9.45 18.71
C ASN A 539 -19.89 8.02 19.28
N CYS A 540 -20.13 7.02 18.44
CA CYS A 540 -20.29 5.62 18.84
C CYS A 540 -18.97 4.85 18.76
N ASP A 541 -18.89 3.72 19.46
CA ASP A 541 -17.83 2.74 19.30
C ASP A 541 -18.45 1.34 19.13
N PHE A 542 -18.45 0.84 17.89
CA PHE A 542 -18.98 -0.48 17.54
C PHE A 542 -17.85 -1.45 17.16
N SER A 543 -16.66 -1.27 17.73
CA SER A 543 -15.50 -2.12 17.44
C SER A 543 -15.65 -3.54 18.03
N ASP A 544 -14.86 -4.48 17.50
CA ASP A 544 -14.73 -5.87 18.00
C ASP A 544 -16.00 -6.74 17.88
N ASN A 545 -16.75 -6.59 16.78
CA ASN A 545 -17.93 -7.39 16.44
C ASN A 545 -17.78 -8.14 15.10
N GLY A 546 -18.81 -8.88 14.67
CA GLY A 546 -18.85 -9.47 13.33
C GLY A 546 -17.99 -10.73 13.14
N GLY A 547 -18.40 -11.82 13.78
CA GLY A 547 -17.76 -13.14 13.69
C GLY A 547 -18.13 -13.95 12.45
N SER A 548 -17.65 -15.21 12.38
CA SER A 548 -17.91 -16.14 11.27
C SER A 548 -19.03 -17.15 11.57
N VAL A 549 -19.93 -16.85 12.51
CA VAL A 549 -21.07 -17.73 12.82
C VAL A 549 -21.96 -17.90 11.60
N VAL A 550 -22.78 -18.97 11.57
CA VAL A 550 -23.63 -19.32 10.42
C VAL A 550 -24.41 -18.10 9.92
N PRO A 551 -24.34 -17.75 8.62
CA PRO A 551 -23.88 -18.58 7.50
C PRO A 551 -22.37 -18.58 7.20
N GLY A 552 -21.54 -17.79 7.89
CA GLY A 552 -20.08 -17.79 7.72
C GLY A 552 -19.46 -16.40 7.72
N ALA A 553 -18.18 -16.33 7.33
CA ALA A 553 -17.45 -15.08 7.21
C ALA A 553 -18.06 -14.13 6.17
N GLY A 554 -17.94 -12.82 6.41
CA GLY A 554 -18.42 -11.77 5.51
C GLY A 554 -19.90 -11.39 5.64
N PHE A 555 -20.66 -12.01 6.54
CA PHE A 555 -22.08 -11.70 6.77
C PHE A 555 -22.35 -10.78 7.96
N HIS A 556 -21.38 -10.64 8.85
CA HIS A 556 -21.52 -9.91 10.10
C HIS A 556 -20.43 -8.86 10.19
N HIS A 557 -20.79 -7.67 10.67
CA HIS A 557 -19.97 -6.46 10.59
C HIS A 557 -20.04 -5.66 11.88
N ASN A 558 -19.13 -4.71 12.08
CA ASN A 558 -19.27 -3.76 13.19
C ASN A 558 -20.57 -2.94 13.03
N LEU A 559 -20.77 -2.36 11.83
CA LEU A 559 -21.99 -1.68 11.43
C LEU A 559 -22.47 -2.21 10.07
N HIS A 560 -23.68 -2.76 10.02
CA HIS A 560 -24.35 -3.22 8.81
C HIS A 560 -25.59 -2.37 8.51
N LEU A 561 -25.62 -1.76 7.33
CA LEU A 561 -26.66 -0.85 6.90
C LEU A 561 -27.16 -1.27 5.52
N THR A 562 -28.47 -1.40 5.35
CA THR A 562 -29.04 -1.69 4.03
C THR A 562 -30.36 -0.99 3.79
N HIS A 563 -30.59 -0.45 2.59
CA HIS A 563 -31.80 0.31 2.26
C HIS A 563 -32.00 1.52 3.19
N LEU A 564 -30.97 2.37 3.29
CA LEU A 564 -31.01 3.60 4.09
C LEU A 564 -31.16 4.85 3.23
N SER A 565 -31.82 5.88 3.75
CA SER A 565 -31.75 7.22 3.16
C SER A 565 -31.56 8.35 4.16
N ASP A 566 -31.03 9.49 3.68
CA ASP A 566 -30.91 10.75 4.42
C ASP A 566 -30.24 10.56 5.80
N SER A 567 -29.14 9.82 5.83
CA SER A 567 -28.53 9.30 7.06
C SER A 567 -27.09 9.78 7.27
N GLU A 568 -26.66 9.79 8.53
CA GLU A 568 -25.36 10.35 8.96
C GLU A 568 -24.67 9.42 9.95
N ILE A 569 -23.43 9.02 9.63
CA ILE A 569 -22.55 8.23 10.48
C ILE A 569 -21.31 9.08 10.71
N ALA A 570 -21.11 9.56 11.95
CA ALA A 570 -20.05 10.52 12.22
C ALA A 570 -19.34 10.33 13.56
N ASN A 571 -18.06 10.71 13.57
CA ASN A 571 -17.21 10.78 14.77
C ASN A 571 -17.17 9.45 15.56
N SER A 572 -17.25 8.31 14.88
CA SER A 572 -17.44 7.00 15.50
C SER A 572 -16.30 6.01 15.15
N ARG A 573 -16.19 4.91 15.90
CA ARG A 573 -15.23 3.81 15.65
C ARG A 573 -15.91 2.51 15.26
N PHE A 574 -15.30 1.79 14.32
CA PHE A 574 -15.78 0.54 13.74
C PHE A 574 -14.61 -0.41 13.44
N ASP A 575 -13.79 -0.69 14.45
CA ASP A 575 -12.53 -1.40 14.24
C ASP A 575 -12.59 -2.88 14.56
N ASP A 576 -11.59 -3.62 14.07
CA ASP A 576 -11.35 -5.01 14.45
C ASP A 576 -12.54 -5.95 14.24
N SER A 577 -13.32 -5.76 13.16
CA SER A 577 -14.35 -6.75 12.82
C SER A 577 -13.70 -8.09 12.49
N LEU A 578 -14.06 -9.13 13.24
CA LEU A 578 -13.36 -10.43 13.22
C LEU A 578 -13.40 -11.11 11.84
N PHE A 579 -14.53 -11.02 11.14
CA PHE A 579 -14.77 -11.62 9.83
C PHE A 579 -15.57 -10.72 8.88
N GLY A 580 -15.66 -9.43 9.19
CA GLY A 580 -16.49 -8.46 8.47
C GLY A 580 -15.78 -7.16 8.13
N SER A 581 -16.57 -6.20 7.66
CA SER A 581 -16.16 -4.81 7.47
C SER A 581 -16.45 -3.97 8.71
N GLY A 582 -15.78 -2.82 8.82
CA GLY A 582 -16.11 -1.81 9.82
C GLY A 582 -17.51 -1.25 9.58
N ILE A 583 -17.71 -0.68 8.39
CA ILE A 583 -19.02 -0.21 7.92
C ILE A 583 -19.35 -0.93 6.61
N ASP A 584 -20.45 -1.66 6.57
CA ASP A 584 -21.03 -2.20 5.35
C ASP A 584 -22.36 -1.47 5.08
N LEU A 585 -22.42 -0.76 3.96
CA LEU A 585 -23.59 -0.01 3.51
C LEU A 585 -24.01 -0.50 2.12
N SER A 586 -25.23 -1.02 2.02
CA SER A 586 -25.82 -1.43 0.74
C SER A 586 -27.12 -0.70 0.43
N PHE A 587 -27.39 -0.40 -0.85
CA PHE A 587 -28.65 0.22 -1.28
C PHE A 587 -28.99 1.53 -0.54
N GLY A 588 -27.97 2.31 -0.18
CA GLY A 588 -28.10 3.61 0.48
C GLY A 588 -28.30 4.76 -0.50
N ASN A 589 -29.04 5.78 -0.08
CA ASN A 589 -29.28 7.00 -0.85
C ASN A 589 -29.09 8.26 0.02
N ASN A 590 -28.21 9.19 -0.37
CA ASN A 590 -27.92 10.39 0.43
C ASN A 590 -27.45 10.05 1.86
N VAL A 591 -26.33 9.33 1.97
CA VAL A 591 -25.74 8.93 3.26
C VAL A 591 -24.36 9.54 3.42
N ALA A 592 -24.12 10.19 4.56
CA ALA A 592 -22.83 10.76 4.92
C ALA A 592 -22.10 9.88 5.93
N ILE A 593 -20.85 9.51 5.65
CA ILE A 593 -19.95 8.80 6.56
C ILE A 593 -18.73 9.70 6.76
N VAL A 594 -18.64 10.35 7.93
CA VAL A 594 -17.72 11.47 8.16
C VAL A 594 -16.92 11.33 9.44
N ALA A 595 -15.60 11.54 9.39
CA ALA A 595 -14.74 11.60 10.58
C ALA A 595 -14.78 10.33 11.46
N ASN A 596 -14.91 9.15 10.84
CA ASN A 596 -14.92 7.87 11.55
C ASN A 596 -13.55 7.18 11.49
N GLU A 597 -13.30 6.28 12.43
CA GLU A 597 -12.26 5.24 12.32
C GLU A 597 -12.92 3.91 11.96
N ALA A 598 -12.46 3.28 10.88
CA ALA A 598 -12.89 1.95 10.45
C ALA A 598 -11.67 1.17 9.97
N ALA A 599 -10.85 0.74 10.92
CA ALA A 599 -9.52 0.20 10.71
C ALA A 599 -9.40 -1.26 11.20
N ARG A 600 -8.42 -1.99 10.67
CA ARG A 600 -8.05 -3.34 11.14
C ARG A 600 -9.17 -4.40 11.06
N ASN A 601 -10.13 -4.21 10.16
CA ASN A 601 -11.20 -5.18 9.92
C ASN A 601 -10.73 -6.31 9.01
N LYS A 602 -11.35 -7.50 9.15
CA LYS A 602 -11.04 -8.68 8.33
C LYS A 602 -11.42 -8.52 6.85
N LEU A 603 -12.38 -7.65 6.54
CA LEU A 603 -12.70 -7.26 5.17
C LEU A 603 -12.28 -5.82 4.94
N SER A 604 -13.25 -4.92 4.71
CA SER A 604 -12.96 -3.53 4.38
C SER A 604 -13.18 -2.60 5.57
N GLY A 605 -12.53 -1.44 5.55
CA GLY A 605 -12.88 -0.37 6.50
C GLY A 605 -14.31 0.09 6.24
N ILE A 606 -14.54 0.61 5.04
CA ILE A 606 -15.87 1.02 4.57
C ILE A 606 -16.18 0.28 3.26
N ARG A 607 -17.30 -0.43 3.22
CA ARG A 607 -17.80 -1.12 2.02
C ARG A 607 -19.15 -0.52 1.62
N CYS A 608 -19.25 -0.12 0.36
CA CYS A 608 -20.43 0.51 -0.20
C CYS A 608 -20.90 -0.24 -1.46
N THR A 609 -21.98 -0.99 -1.36
CA THR A 609 -22.58 -1.75 -2.49
C THR A 609 -23.89 -1.12 -2.97
N GLU A 610 -24.04 -0.86 -4.28
CA GLU A 610 -25.29 -0.34 -4.88
C GLU A 610 -25.82 0.96 -4.26
N ASN A 611 -24.93 1.90 -3.94
CA ASN A 611 -25.31 3.15 -3.29
C ASN A 611 -25.39 4.35 -4.26
N LYS A 612 -26.21 5.33 -3.89
CA LYS A 612 -26.40 6.61 -4.57
C LYS A 612 -26.13 7.78 -3.60
N ASP A 613 -25.50 8.84 -4.10
CA ASP A 613 -25.26 10.10 -3.37
C ASP A 613 -24.59 9.89 -2.00
N ILE A 614 -23.51 9.09 -1.96
CA ILE A 614 -22.73 8.83 -0.73
C ILE A 614 -21.61 9.87 -0.58
N ARG A 615 -21.49 10.44 0.62
CA ARG A 615 -20.39 11.33 0.99
C ARG A 615 -19.48 10.67 2.03
N LEU A 616 -18.26 10.31 1.63
CA LEU A 616 -17.19 9.87 2.53
C LEU A 616 -16.23 11.04 2.77
N GLN A 617 -15.97 11.42 4.03
CA GLN A 617 -15.08 12.53 4.33
C GLN A 617 -14.30 12.28 5.62
N ASN A 618 -12.98 12.48 5.61
CA ASN A 618 -12.11 12.41 6.79
C ASN A 618 -12.20 11.09 7.58
N ASN A 619 -12.48 9.96 6.92
CA ASN A 619 -12.47 8.66 7.59
C ASN A 619 -11.06 8.06 7.59
N LEU A 620 -10.67 7.44 8.69
CA LEU A 620 -9.43 6.67 8.84
C LEU A 620 -9.71 5.18 8.60
N THR A 621 -9.10 4.60 7.55
CA THR A 621 -9.44 3.26 7.04
C THR A 621 -8.22 2.35 6.84
N GLU A 622 -7.16 2.52 7.62
CA GLU A 622 -5.91 1.77 7.46
C GLU A 622 -5.95 0.35 8.06
N GLY A 623 -5.05 -0.51 7.61
CA GLY A 623 -4.78 -1.81 8.24
C GLY A 623 -5.88 -2.86 8.04
N ASN A 624 -6.84 -2.65 7.15
CA ASN A 624 -7.87 -3.63 6.81
C ASN A 624 -7.30 -4.76 5.92
N ASP A 625 -7.78 -6.00 6.08
CA ASP A 625 -7.29 -7.20 5.36
C ASP A 625 -7.63 -7.20 3.86
N ALA A 626 -8.75 -6.57 3.46
CA ALA A 626 -9.18 -6.49 2.06
C ALA A 626 -8.95 -5.09 1.46
N HIS A 627 -9.84 -4.13 1.73
CA HIS A 627 -9.78 -2.78 1.17
C HIS A 627 -9.92 -1.73 2.26
N GLU A 628 -9.29 -0.58 2.09
CA GLU A 628 -9.56 0.56 2.98
C GLU A 628 -11.00 1.02 2.79
N ILE A 629 -11.35 1.35 1.54
CA ILE A 629 -12.69 1.69 1.08
C ILE A 629 -12.99 0.88 -0.18
N ALA A 630 -14.14 0.21 -0.21
CA ALA A 630 -14.63 -0.56 -1.35
C ALA A 630 -15.95 0.01 -1.87
N PHE A 631 -16.05 0.23 -3.17
CA PHE A 631 -17.30 0.58 -3.85
C PHE A 631 -17.67 -0.53 -4.83
N GLU A 632 -18.85 -1.11 -4.68
CA GLU A 632 -19.33 -2.20 -5.51
C GLU A 632 -20.62 -1.79 -6.22
N ARG A 633 -20.66 -1.98 -7.55
CA ARG A 633 -21.91 -1.98 -8.33
C ARG A 633 -22.04 -3.36 -8.95
N LEU A 634 -22.97 -4.15 -8.49
CA LEU A 634 -23.21 -5.53 -8.90
C LEU A 634 -24.37 -5.65 -9.90
N ILE A 635 -25.41 -4.82 -9.76
CA ILE A 635 -26.61 -4.77 -10.60
C ILE A 635 -26.31 -4.08 -11.93
N ALA A 636 -25.55 -2.98 -11.90
CA ALA A 636 -25.13 -2.30 -13.13
C ALA A 636 -23.94 -2.97 -13.84
N GLY A 637 -23.47 -4.13 -13.34
CA GLY A 637 -22.06 -4.52 -13.49
C GLY A 637 -21.17 -3.54 -12.72
N PHE A 638 -19.92 -3.91 -12.47
CA PHE A 638 -18.96 -3.06 -11.75
C PHE A 638 -18.56 -1.87 -12.62
N THR A 639 -19.47 -0.92 -12.83
CA THR A 639 -19.11 0.46 -13.14
C THR A 639 -18.91 1.12 -11.79
N SER A 640 -17.80 0.81 -11.10
CA SER A 640 -17.46 1.52 -9.87
C SER A 640 -17.66 3.02 -10.11
N GLY A 641 -18.11 3.76 -9.09
CA GLY A 641 -18.09 5.22 -9.11
C GLY A 641 -16.68 5.81 -9.07
N ILE A 642 -15.76 5.23 -9.84
CA ILE A 642 -14.65 5.92 -10.48
C ILE A 642 -15.17 6.01 -11.91
N PHE A 643 -15.52 7.20 -12.41
CA PHE A 643 -15.60 7.39 -13.86
C PHE A 643 -14.41 6.64 -14.46
N GLY A 644 -14.60 5.72 -15.43
CA GLY A 644 -13.57 4.76 -15.80
C GLY A 644 -12.21 5.42 -15.83
N ASN A 645 -11.23 4.85 -15.13
CA ASN A 645 -9.88 5.42 -15.16
C ASN A 645 -9.34 5.18 -16.57
N HIS A 646 -9.77 5.99 -17.54
CA HIS A 646 -9.12 6.10 -18.83
C HIS A 646 -7.71 6.52 -18.51
N ALA A 647 -6.74 5.63 -18.71
CA ALA A 647 -5.39 5.88 -18.26
C ALA A 647 -4.75 7.00 -19.09
N MET A 648 -5.15 7.14 -20.36
CA MET A 648 -4.67 8.23 -21.20
C MET A 648 -5.38 9.56 -20.90
N HIS A 649 -6.70 9.52 -20.64
CA HIS A 649 -7.53 10.72 -20.37
C HIS A 649 -8.33 10.61 -19.08
N PRO A 650 -7.69 10.71 -17.90
CA PRO A 650 -8.38 10.53 -16.63
C PRO A 650 -9.61 11.44 -16.50
N CYS A 651 -10.67 10.96 -15.88
CA CYS A 651 -11.94 11.69 -15.88
C CYS A 651 -11.89 13.09 -15.25
N ARG A 652 -10.98 13.33 -14.30
CA ARG A 652 -10.72 14.68 -13.77
C ARG A 652 -10.20 15.64 -14.85
N GLN A 653 -9.37 15.16 -15.76
CA GLN A 653 -8.89 15.93 -16.90
C GLN A 653 -10.05 16.26 -17.85
N ILE A 654 -10.90 15.28 -18.16
CA ILE A 654 -12.10 15.47 -18.99
C ILE A 654 -13.05 16.51 -18.36
N GLU A 655 -13.30 16.42 -17.05
CA GLU A 655 -14.14 17.37 -16.32
C GLU A 655 -13.55 18.79 -16.35
N PHE A 656 -12.24 18.92 -16.12
CA PHE A 656 -11.54 20.19 -16.25
C PHE A 656 -11.74 20.79 -17.65
N VAL A 657 -11.51 20.01 -18.70
CA VAL A 657 -11.66 20.47 -20.09
C VAL A 657 -13.09 20.87 -20.40
N LYS A 658 -14.09 20.11 -19.95
CA LYS A 658 -15.52 20.49 -20.08
C LYS A 658 -15.81 21.84 -19.43
N GLN A 659 -15.22 22.12 -18.27
CA GLN A 659 -15.36 23.42 -17.61
C GLN A 659 -14.72 24.54 -18.43
N GLN A 660 -13.51 24.32 -18.98
CA GLN A 660 -12.84 25.30 -19.83
C GLN A 660 -13.65 25.60 -21.11
N ILE A 661 -14.20 24.56 -21.75
CA ILE A 661 -15.07 24.69 -22.93
C ILE A 661 -16.33 25.48 -22.59
N LYS A 662 -17.00 25.14 -21.49
CA LYS A 662 -18.23 25.83 -21.03
C LYS A 662 -17.97 27.31 -20.73
N ALA A 663 -16.79 27.63 -20.20
CA ALA A 663 -16.36 28.99 -19.92
C ALA A 663 -15.81 29.74 -21.15
N ALA A 664 -15.63 29.04 -22.29
CA ALA A 664 -14.98 29.56 -23.49
C ALA A 664 -13.55 30.10 -23.24
N ASN A 665 -12.80 29.46 -22.35
CA ASN A 665 -11.42 29.85 -22.04
C ASN A 665 -10.46 29.41 -23.15
N GLU A 666 -9.58 30.32 -23.59
CA GLU A 666 -8.50 30.00 -24.53
C GLU A 666 -7.26 29.45 -23.79
N PRO A 667 -6.48 28.54 -24.40
CA PRO A 667 -6.62 28.02 -25.77
C PRO A 667 -7.59 26.83 -25.92
N TYR A 668 -8.19 26.33 -24.82
CA TYR A 668 -9.04 25.13 -24.80
C TYR A 668 -10.26 25.24 -25.71
N PHE A 669 -10.90 26.40 -25.75
CA PHE A 669 -12.09 26.62 -26.55
C PHE A 669 -11.79 26.57 -28.05
N SER A 670 -10.71 27.19 -28.51
CA SER A 670 -10.28 27.09 -29.90
C SER A 670 -9.81 25.67 -30.25
N ALA A 671 -9.13 24.96 -29.35
CA ALA A 671 -8.75 23.56 -29.55
C ALA A 671 -9.99 22.64 -29.66
N TYR A 672 -11.01 22.85 -28.82
CA TYR A 672 -12.28 22.12 -28.90
C TYR A 672 -13.02 22.36 -30.22
N ARG A 673 -13.06 23.61 -30.72
CA ARG A 673 -13.66 23.90 -32.03
C ARG A 673 -12.95 23.16 -33.16
N GLN A 674 -11.63 23.05 -33.11
CA GLN A 674 -10.88 22.26 -34.09
C GLN A 674 -11.21 20.77 -33.99
N LEU A 675 -11.27 20.19 -32.78
CA LEU A 675 -11.72 18.81 -32.57
C LEU A 675 -13.09 18.56 -33.23
N ILE A 676 -14.05 19.46 -33.00
CA ILE A 676 -15.40 19.36 -33.58
C ILE A 676 -15.36 19.45 -35.11
N GLN A 677 -14.56 20.36 -35.69
CA GLN A 677 -14.39 20.45 -37.14
C GLN A 677 -13.84 19.15 -37.74
N TYR A 678 -12.85 18.53 -37.10
CA TYR A 678 -12.34 17.22 -37.52
C TYR A 678 -13.41 16.13 -37.41
N ALA A 679 -14.11 16.05 -36.27
CA ALA A 679 -15.15 15.04 -36.06
C ALA A 679 -16.30 15.18 -37.08
N ASP A 680 -16.71 16.42 -37.40
CA ASP A 680 -17.69 16.68 -38.44
C ASP A 680 -17.19 16.28 -39.84
N SER A 681 -15.91 16.50 -40.15
CA SER A 681 -15.32 16.11 -41.44
C SER A 681 -15.29 14.59 -41.65
N ILE A 682 -15.14 13.82 -40.57
CA ILE A 682 -15.04 12.35 -40.59
C ILE A 682 -16.43 11.69 -40.64
N ARG A 683 -17.50 12.41 -40.30
CA ARG A 683 -18.85 11.88 -40.12
C ARG A 683 -19.31 10.90 -41.23
N ASN A 684 -19.04 11.25 -42.48
CA ASN A 684 -19.49 10.47 -43.66
C ASN A 684 -18.39 9.57 -44.26
N VAL A 685 -17.21 9.48 -43.65
CA VAL A 685 -16.09 8.66 -44.15
C VAL A 685 -16.35 7.18 -43.85
N SER A 686 -16.24 6.28 -44.83
CA SER A 686 -16.32 4.83 -44.59
C SER A 686 -15.04 4.28 -43.96
N HIS A 687 -15.13 3.17 -43.23
CA HIS A 687 -13.95 2.50 -42.68
C HIS A 687 -13.08 1.88 -43.78
N HIS A 688 -11.81 1.68 -43.45
CA HIS A 688 -10.77 1.06 -44.27
C HIS A 688 -10.22 -0.22 -43.63
N ALA A 689 -10.91 -0.81 -42.65
CA ALA A 689 -10.50 -2.06 -41.99
C ALA A 689 -10.15 -3.19 -42.99
N LEU A 690 -8.99 -3.82 -42.79
CA LEU A 690 -8.44 -4.87 -43.64
C LEU A 690 -8.40 -6.21 -42.90
N VAL A 691 -8.73 -7.31 -43.56
CA VAL A 691 -8.66 -8.67 -42.97
C VAL A 691 -7.21 -9.00 -42.56
N ASP A 692 -6.27 -8.67 -43.43
CA ASP A 692 -4.82 -8.78 -43.22
C ASP A 692 -4.20 -7.39 -43.34
N PHE A 693 -3.74 -6.83 -42.22
CA PHE A 693 -3.06 -5.54 -42.21
C PHE A 693 -1.58 -5.74 -42.54
N SER A 694 -1.27 -5.63 -43.83
CA SER A 694 0.04 -5.98 -44.40
C SER A 694 0.85 -4.73 -44.75
N VAL A 695 1.95 -4.46 -44.05
CA VAL A 695 2.80 -3.28 -44.30
C VAL A 695 4.27 -3.68 -44.54
N PRO A 696 4.79 -3.50 -45.77
CA PRO A 696 6.18 -3.84 -46.08
C PRO A 696 7.18 -2.89 -45.40
N GLY A 697 8.44 -3.30 -45.35
CA GLY A 697 9.52 -2.48 -44.81
C GLY A 697 9.68 -1.14 -45.54
N PHE A 698 9.64 -0.02 -44.81
CA PHE A 698 9.70 1.33 -45.38
C PHE A 698 10.93 1.55 -46.27
N TYR A 699 12.09 1.05 -45.86
CA TYR A 699 13.34 1.20 -46.61
C TYR A 699 13.43 0.34 -47.87
N ILE A 700 12.46 -0.55 -48.09
CA ILE A 700 12.38 -1.43 -49.25
C ILE A 700 11.29 -0.93 -50.19
N GLN A 701 10.09 -0.67 -49.68
CA GLN A 701 8.91 -0.29 -50.46
C GLN A 701 8.19 0.92 -49.83
N PRO A 702 8.77 2.13 -49.89
CA PRO A 702 8.28 3.29 -49.14
C PRO A 702 6.88 3.77 -49.56
N ASP A 703 6.55 3.68 -50.85
CA ASP A 703 5.22 4.09 -51.35
C ASP A 703 4.13 3.09 -50.93
N GLU A 704 4.40 1.80 -51.04
CA GLU A 704 3.48 0.75 -50.59
C GLU A 704 3.31 0.77 -49.07
N HIS A 705 4.40 0.92 -48.32
CA HIS A 705 4.35 1.10 -46.87
C HIS A 705 3.42 2.25 -46.48
N ARG A 706 3.59 3.43 -47.11
CA ARG A 706 2.73 4.59 -46.83
C ARG A 706 1.28 4.29 -47.16
N ASN A 707 1.00 3.78 -48.37
CA ASN A 707 -0.36 3.49 -48.80
C ASN A 707 -1.07 2.48 -47.89
N ASN A 708 -0.38 1.42 -47.49
CA ASN A 708 -0.96 0.37 -46.64
C ASN A 708 -1.15 0.86 -45.19
N SER A 709 -0.31 1.78 -44.71
CA SER A 709 -0.44 2.38 -43.38
C SER A 709 -1.64 3.32 -43.24
N LEU A 710 -2.08 3.96 -44.34
CA LEU A 710 -3.17 4.94 -44.30
C LEU A 710 -4.48 4.37 -43.79
N ALA A 711 -4.77 3.09 -44.07
CA ALA A 711 -6.01 2.44 -43.66
C ALA A 711 -6.21 2.50 -42.13
N ILE A 712 -5.19 2.13 -41.36
CA ILE A 712 -5.26 2.15 -39.90
C ILE A 712 -5.15 3.59 -39.36
N GLN A 713 -4.33 4.44 -39.97
CA GLN A 713 -4.12 5.81 -39.51
C GLN A 713 -5.41 6.65 -39.59
N TYR A 714 -6.12 6.59 -40.72
CA TYR A 714 -7.35 7.36 -40.89
C TYR A 714 -8.48 6.86 -39.97
N ASP A 715 -8.65 5.54 -39.86
CA ASP A 715 -9.72 4.98 -39.05
C ASP A 715 -9.44 5.14 -37.54
N ALA A 716 -8.19 4.99 -37.09
CA ALA A 716 -7.83 5.14 -35.69
C ALA A 716 -7.92 6.60 -35.23
N PHE A 717 -7.46 7.55 -36.06
CA PHE A 717 -7.72 8.97 -35.80
C PHE A 717 -9.23 9.25 -35.79
N GLY A 718 -9.97 8.71 -36.76
CA GLY A 718 -11.41 8.86 -36.86
C GLY A 718 -12.16 8.36 -35.62
N ALA A 719 -11.78 7.19 -35.11
CA ALA A 719 -12.32 6.62 -33.88
C ALA A 719 -12.04 7.53 -32.68
N TYR A 720 -10.77 7.89 -32.48
CA TYR A 720 -10.34 8.67 -31.32
C TYR A 720 -10.90 10.09 -31.32
N CYS A 721 -10.82 10.79 -32.46
CA CYS A 721 -11.40 12.12 -32.63
C CYS A 721 -12.91 12.11 -32.36
N SER A 722 -13.63 11.11 -32.87
CA SER A 722 -15.08 11.01 -32.67
C SER A 722 -15.43 10.66 -31.21
N ALA A 723 -14.66 9.78 -30.56
CA ALA A 723 -14.87 9.43 -29.16
C ALA A 723 -14.65 10.63 -28.24
N LEU A 724 -13.55 11.36 -28.43
CA LEU A 724 -13.25 12.56 -27.64
C LEU A 724 -14.29 13.67 -27.88
N ALA A 725 -14.71 13.88 -29.13
CA ALA A 725 -15.79 14.81 -29.46
C ALA A 725 -17.11 14.43 -28.77
N TYR A 726 -17.46 13.14 -28.73
CA TYR A 726 -18.65 12.65 -28.03
C TYR A 726 -18.55 12.90 -26.53
N VAL A 727 -17.46 12.48 -25.89
CA VAL A 727 -17.31 12.60 -24.44
C VAL A 727 -17.37 14.06 -23.99
N LEU A 728 -16.83 15.00 -24.77
CA LEU A 728 -16.83 16.43 -24.44
C LEU A 728 -18.16 17.14 -24.78
N SER A 729 -18.81 16.79 -25.90
CA SER A 729 -20.02 17.48 -26.37
C SER A 729 -21.35 16.85 -25.91
N GLY A 730 -21.37 15.54 -25.66
CA GLY A 730 -22.58 14.75 -25.46
C GLY A 730 -23.38 14.48 -26.75
N GLU A 731 -22.90 14.89 -27.93
CA GLU A 731 -23.63 14.69 -29.19
C GLU A 731 -23.49 13.25 -29.70
N LYS A 732 -24.58 12.48 -29.60
CA LYS A 732 -24.65 11.06 -30.00
C LYS A 732 -24.04 10.74 -31.37
N LYS A 733 -24.15 11.65 -32.34
CA LYS A 733 -23.61 11.48 -33.71
C LYS A 733 -22.11 11.17 -33.73
N TYR A 734 -21.33 11.71 -32.79
CA TYR A 734 -19.90 11.44 -32.70
C TYR A 734 -19.64 10.09 -32.05
N GLY A 735 -20.40 9.73 -31.01
CA GLY A 735 -20.25 8.43 -30.36
C GLY A 735 -20.60 7.28 -31.30
N ASP A 736 -21.67 7.44 -32.09
CA ASP A 736 -22.05 6.48 -33.13
C ASP A 736 -20.92 6.28 -34.15
N LYS A 737 -20.19 7.37 -34.46
CA LYS A 737 -19.07 7.32 -35.40
C LYS A 737 -17.82 6.66 -34.81
N ALA A 738 -17.55 6.89 -33.53
CA ALA A 738 -16.47 6.20 -32.81
C ALA A 738 -16.72 4.69 -32.78
N ALA A 739 -17.92 4.27 -32.35
CA ALA A 739 -18.33 2.86 -32.33
C ALA A 739 -18.25 2.22 -33.72
N TYR A 740 -18.64 2.94 -34.78
CA TYR A 740 -18.54 2.46 -36.16
C TYR A 740 -17.12 2.00 -36.54
N PHE A 741 -16.08 2.80 -36.25
CA PHE A 741 -14.71 2.44 -36.58
C PHE A 741 -14.18 1.30 -35.68
N LEU A 742 -14.47 1.34 -34.38
CA LEU A 742 -14.07 0.28 -33.44
C LEU A 742 -14.65 -1.08 -33.85
N ASN A 743 -15.94 -1.11 -34.18
CA ASN A 743 -16.64 -2.32 -34.59
C ASN A 743 -16.17 -2.84 -35.96
N ALA A 744 -15.83 -1.93 -36.88
CA ALA A 744 -15.28 -2.31 -38.18
C ALA A 744 -13.95 -3.06 -38.04
N TRP A 745 -13.02 -2.52 -37.24
CA TRP A 745 -11.71 -3.14 -37.06
C TRP A 745 -11.77 -4.45 -36.27
N SER A 746 -12.58 -4.52 -35.21
CA SER A 746 -12.72 -5.76 -34.44
C SER A 746 -13.37 -6.90 -35.23
N SER A 747 -14.34 -6.57 -36.10
CA SER A 747 -15.05 -7.56 -36.91
C SER A 747 -14.26 -8.01 -38.14
N VAL A 748 -13.55 -7.12 -38.82
CA VAL A 748 -12.86 -7.41 -40.09
C VAL A 748 -11.44 -7.89 -39.89
N ASN A 749 -10.61 -7.18 -39.10
CA ASN A 749 -9.19 -7.47 -39.02
C ASN A 749 -8.91 -8.75 -38.22
N LYS A 750 -8.03 -9.61 -38.74
CA LYS A 750 -7.68 -10.91 -38.13
C LYS A 750 -6.19 -11.09 -37.87
N LYS A 751 -5.33 -10.32 -38.56
CA LYS A 751 -3.88 -10.36 -38.39
C LYS A 751 -3.21 -9.10 -38.92
N TYR A 752 -1.95 -8.95 -38.55
CA TYR A 752 -0.97 -8.08 -39.21
C TYR A 752 0.06 -8.96 -39.94
N SER A 753 0.69 -8.46 -40.98
CA SER A 753 1.71 -9.18 -41.77
C SER A 753 2.74 -8.21 -42.36
N GLU A 754 3.81 -8.77 -42.95
CA GLU A 754 4.98 -8.04 -43.46
C GLU A 754 5.82 -7.32 -42.40
N HIS A 755 7.03 -6.88 -42.79
CA HIS A 755 8.08 -6.45 -41.86
C HIS A 755 7.67 -5.32 -40.91
N ASP A 756 7.03 -4.27 -41.42
CA ASP A 756 6.66 -3.10 -40.60
C ASP A 756 5.22 -3.17 -40.09
N GLY A 757 4.43 -4.19 -40.48
CA GLY A 757 3.03 -4.34 -40.09
C GLY A 757 2.84 -4.34 -38.58
N VAL A 758 3.78 -4.96 -37.84
CA VAL A 758 3.78 -4.97 -36.38
C VAL A 758 3.96 -3.58 -35.78
N LEU A 759 4.93 -2.80 -36.28
CA LEU A 759 5.22 -1.46 -35.78
C LEU A 759 4.07 -0.49 -36.06
N VAL A 760 3.57 -0.49 -37.32
CA VAL A 760 2.47 0.40 -37.73
C VAL A 760 1.19 0.07 -36.98
N MET A 761 0.89 -1.23 -36.78
CA MET A 761 -0.24 -1.67 -35.96
C MET A 761 -0.16 -1.04 -34.56
N THR A 762 1.01 -1.06 -33.92
CA THR A 762 1.16 -0.55 -32.56
C THR A 762 1.00 0.96 -32.46
N TYR A 763 1.73 1.76 -33.25
CA TYR A 763 1.70 3.23 -33.09
C TYR A 763 0.44 3.89 -33.66
N SER A 764 -0.16 3.32 -34.72
CA SER A 764 -1.40 3.84 -35.31
C SER A 764 -2.62 3.25 -34.62
N GLY A 765 -2.58 1.97 -34.23
CA GLY A 765 -3.70 1.34 -33.52
C GLY A 765 -3.93 1.91 -32.12
N ALA A 766 -2.95 2.59 -31.52
CA ALA A 766 -3.11 3.31 -30.24
C ALA A 766 -4.33 4.25 -30.23
N GLY A 767 -4.67 4.85 -31.38
CA GLY A 767 -5.90 5.64 -31.55
C GLY A 767 -7.16 4.88 -31.19
N PHE A 768 -7.27 3.62 -31.63
CA PHE A 768 -8.42 2.78 -31.29
C PHE A 768 -8.50 2.46 -29.80
N LEU A 769 -7.37 2.25 -29.12
CA LEU A 769 -7.37 1.90 -27.70
C LEU A 769 -7.80 3.10 -26.86
N MET A 770 -7.30 4.30 -27.16
CA MET A 770 -7.77 5.53 -26.50
C MET A 770 -9.25 5.80 -26.79
N ALA A 771 -9.71 5.54 -28.03
CA ALA A 771 -11.13 5.65 -28.38
C ALA A 771 -11.99 4.63 -27.62
N ALA A 772 -11.52 3.38 -27.51
CA ALA A 772 -12.19 2.32 -26.78
C ALA A 772 -12.32 2.68 -25.31
N GLU A 773 -11.23 3.13 -24.65
CA GLU A 773 -11.28 3.62 -23.27
C GLU A 773 -12.37 4.68 -23.10
N LEU A 774 -12.37 5.73 -23.92
CA LEU A 774 -13.35 6.82 -23.87
C LEU A 774 -14.80 6.36 -24.11
N MET A 775 -15.00 5.26 -24.85
CA MET A 775 -16.31 4.73 -25.20
C MET A 775 -16.80 3.63 -24.24
N SER A 776 -15.92 3.02 -23.43
CA SER A 776 -16.24 1.90 -22.53
C SER A 776 -17.34 2.20 -21.51
N ASP A 777 -17.46 3.46 -21.07
CA ASP A 777 -18.43 3.89 -20.08
C ASP A 777 -19.71 4.49 -20.71
N THR A 778 -19.90 4.32 -22.02
CA THR A 778 -20.95 4.99 -22.77
C THR A 778 -22.07 4.03 -23.16
N GLU A 779 -23.31 4.50 -23.16
CA GLU A 779 -24.46 3.70 -23.62
C GLU A 779 -24.47 3.44 -25.13
N ILE A 780 -23.61 4.13 -25.90
CA ILE A 780 -23.57 4.01 -27.36
C ILE A 780 -22.83 2.75 -27.80
N TRP A 781 -21.73 2.42 -27.13
CA TRP A 781 -20.93 1.26 -27.49
C TRP A 781 -21.38 0.06 -26.67
N THR A 782 -22.05 -0.89 -27.34
CA THR A 782 -22.73 -1.98 -26.65
C THR A 782 -21.74 -2.96 -26.01
N ASN A 783 -22.18 -3.65 -24.95
CA ASN A 783 -21.36 -4.69 -24.31
C ASN A 783 -20.97 -5.83 -25.27
N GLU A 784 -21.78 -6.12 -26.30
CA GLU A 784 -21.47 -7.13 -27.31
C GLU A 784 -20.32 -6.66 -28.21
N ASP A 785 -20.42 -5.42 -28.70
CA ASP A 785 -19.40 -4.80 -29.54
C ASP A 785 -18.07 -4.61 -28.81
N SER A 786 -18.14 -4.14 -27.56
CA SER A 786 -16.96 -3.97 -26.71
C SER A 786 -16.22 -5.30 -26.49
N LYS A 787 -16.95 -6.39 -26.21
CA LYS A 787 -16.35 -7.74 -26.09
C LYS A 787 -15.74 -8.24 -27.40
N ALA A 788 -16.35 -7.94 -28.54
CA ALA A 788 -15.77 -8.26 -29.84
C ALA A 788 -14.44 -7.50 -30.06
N PHE A 789 -14.38 -6.25 -29.63
CA PHE A 789 -13.16 -5.44 -29.65
C PHE A 789 -12.10 -5.94 -28.66
N GLU A 790 -12.45 -6.28 -27.41
CA GLU A 790 -11.53 -6.93 -26.46
C GLU A 790 -10.86 -8.16 -27.05
N LYS A 791 -11.64 -8.99 -27.75
CA LYS A 791 -11.11 -10.17 -28.44
C LYS A 791 -10.09 -9.79 -29.51
N TRP A 792 -10.38 -8.77 -30.32
CA TRP A 792 -9.44 -8.26 -31.31
C TRP A 792 -8.16 -7.69 -30.67
N VAL A 793 -8.29 -6.94 -29.56
CA VAL A 793 -7.16 -6.42 -28.80
C VAL A 793 -6.25 -7.56 -28.35
N ARG A 794 -6.80 -8.59 -27.70
CA ARG A 794 -6.00 -9.74 -27.22
C ARG A 794 -5.36 -10.53 -28.34
N GLN A 795 -6.08 -10.75 -29.45
CA GLN A 795 -5.64 -11.65 -30.52
C GLN A 795 -4.70 -10.99 -31.53
N VAL A 796 -4.81 -9.67 -31.72
CA VAL A 796 -4.08 -8.95 -32.77
C VAL A 796 -3.23 -7.83 -32.17
N TYR A 797 -3.85 -6.81 -31.57
CA TYR A 797 -3.14 -5.58 -31.20
C TYR A 797 -2.12 -5.78 -30.08
N GLN A 798 -2.53 -6.38 -28.96
CA GLN A 798 -1.64 -6.64 -27.81
C GLN A 798 -0.50 -7.59 -28.21
N LYS A 799 -0.79 -8.56 -29.08
CA LYS A 799 0.24 -9.45 -29.63
C LYS A 799 1.30 -8.67 -30.43
N ALA A 800 0.87 -7.76 -31.31
CA ALA A 800 1.78 -6.90 -32.07
C ALA A 800 2.65 -6.02 -31.15
N ALA A 801 2.02 -5.37 -30.17
CA ALA A 801 2.71 -4.52 -29.22
C ALA A 801 3.74 -5.31 -28.38
N ASN A 802 3.36 -6.49 -27.89
CA ASN A 802 4.23 -7.35 -27.08
C ASN A 802 5.37 -7.97 -27.87
N GLU A 803 5.22 -8.14 -29.18
CA GLU A 803 6.29 -8.66 -30.05
C GLU A 803 7.50 -7.72 -30.08
N ILE A 804 7.25 -6.40 -30.12
CA ILE A 804 8.32 -5.40 -30.29
C ILE A 804 8.76 -4.72 -28.99
N ARG A 805 8.02 -4.87 -27.87
CA ARG A 805 8.30 -4.19 -26.57
C ARG A 805 9.67 -4.51 -25.94
N VAL A 806 10.32 -5.56 -26.42
CA VAL A 806 11.63 -6.05 -25.93
C VAL A 806 12.81 -5.63 -26.82
N HIS A 807 12.56 -4.87 -27.89
CA HIS A 807 13.63 -4.28 -28.71
C HIS A 807 14.41 -3.21 -27.92
N LYS A 808 15.47 -2.66 -28.51
CA LYS A 808 16.37 -1.68 -27.87
C LYS A 808 16.23 -0.24 -28.36
N ASN A 809 15.45 0.00 -29.41
CA ASN A 809 15.27 1.33 -30.01
C ASN A 809 13.79 1.75 -29.91
N ASN A 810 13.41 2.78 -30.66
CA ASN A 810 12.03 3.30 -30.77
C ASN A 810 10.94 2.23 -30.97
N TRP A 811 11.24 1.05 -31.56
CA TRP A 811 10.27 -0.04 -31.68
C TRP A 811 9.76 -0.53 -30.31
N ALA A 812 10.66 -0.59 -29.32
CA ALA A 812 10.28 -1.00 -27.97
C ALA A 812 9.44 0.05 -27.27
N ASP A 813 9.70 1.34 -27.51
CA ASP A 813 8.93 2.41 -26.88
C ASP A 813 7.49 2.39 -27.37
N TRP A 814 7.29 2.21 -28.68
CA TRP A 814 5.96 1.98 -29.25
C TRP A 814 5.32 0.69 -28.73
N GLY A 815 6.08 -0.41 -28.67
CA GLY A 815 5.62 -1.68 -28.11
C GLY A 815 5.08 -1.54 -26.68
N ARG A 816 5.81 -0.84 -25.81
CA ARG A 816 5.44 -0.66 -24.41
C ARG A 816 4.26 0.29 -24.24
N PHE A 817 4.21 1.39 -25.00
CA PHE A 817 3.06 2.29 -25.01
C PHE A 817 1.78 1.58 -25.46
N GLY A 818 1.82 0.85 -26.58
CA GLY A 818 0.68 0.09 -27.07
C GLY A 818 0.28 -1.05 -26.12
N SER A 819 1.26 -1.75 -25.54
CA SER A 819 1.01 -2.81 -24.57
C SER A 819 0.33 -2.27 -23.30
N LEU A 820 0.75 -1.10 -22.80
CA LEU A 820 0.10 -0.42 -21.68
C LEU A 820 -1.32 0.03 -22.00
N LEU A 821 -1.57 0.58 -23.19
CA LEU A 821 -2.93 0.92 -23.62
C LEU A 821 -3.84 -0.31 -23.69
N ALA A 822 -3.33 -1.42 -24.23
CA ALA A 822 -4.06 -2.68 -24.26
C ALA A 822 -4.32 -3.22 -22.84
N ALA A 823 -3.31 -3.18 -21.97
CA ALA A 823 -3.41 -3.64 -20.59
C ALA A 823 -4.39 -2.79 -19.77
N SER A 824 -4.39 -1.47 -19.99
CA SER A 824 -5.36 -0.55 -19.38
C SER A 824 -6.79 -0.90 -19.79
N PHE A 825 -7.05 -1.00 -21.10
CA PHE A 825 -8.37 -1.35 -21.64
C PHE A 825 -8.86 -2.74 -21.18
N LEU A 826 -7.95 -3.70 -21.02
CA LEU A 826 -8.26 -5.08 -20.63
C LEU A 826 -8.23 -5.32 -19.10
N ASP A 827 -7.93 -4.30 -18.29
CA ASP A 827 -7.65 -4.39 -16.85
C ASP A 827 -6.62 -5.47 -16.48
N ASP A 828 -5.52 -5.55 -17.25
CA ASP A 828 -4.45 -6.54 -17.08
C ASP A 828 -3.28 -6.00 -16.24
N LYS A 829 -3.40 -6.16 -14.91
CA LYS A 829 -2.42 -5.67 -13.93
C LYS A 829 -1.02 -6.29 -14.08
N ASN A 830 -0.93 -7.52 -14.58
CA ASN A 830 0.36 -8.19 -14.78
C ASN A 830 1.12 -7.54 -15.94
N GLU A 831 0.41 -7.27 -17.03
CA GLU A 831 0.98 -6.57 -18.19
C GLU A 831 1.33 -5.11 -17.87
N ILE A 832 0.56 -4.43 -17.01
CA ILE A 832 0.93 -3.10 -16.49
C ILE A 832 2.26 -3.17 -15.72
N THR A 833 2.38 -4.14 -14.82
CA THR A 833 3.59 -4.34 -14.00
C THR A 833 4.82 -4.65 -14.85
N GLU A 834 4.68 -5.50 -15.87
CA GLU A 834 5.79 -5.88 -16.74
C GLU A 834 6.24 -4.71 -17.64
N ASN A 835 5.33 -3.98 -18.25
CA ASN A 835 5.71 -2.82 -19.06
C ASN A 835 6.38 -1.74 -18.22
N ARG A 836 5.89 -1.48 -17.00
CA ARG A 836 6.56 -0.57 -16.06
C ARG A 836 8.00 -1.00 -15.79
N ARG A 837 8.21 -2.27 -15.45
CA ARG A 837 9.55 -2.83 -15.20
C ARG A 837 10.47 -2.65 -16.41
N LEU A 838 9.96 -2.93 -17.63
CA LEU A 838 10.71 -2.78 -18.87
C LEU A 838 11.10 -1.31 -19.14
N ILE A 839 10.18 -0.37 -18.96
CA ILE A 839 10.45 1.08 -19.13
C ILE A 839 11.55 1.52 -18.16
N GLN A 840 11.43 1.16 -16.87
CA GLN A 840 12.39 1.55 -15.85
C GLN A 840 13.79 0.97 -16.09
N SER A 841 13.87 -0.28 -16.54
CA SER A 841 15.17 -0.90 -16.83
C SER A 841 15.87 -0.29 -18.05
N ASP A 842 15.11 0.15 -19.05
CA ASP A 842 15.66 0.54 -20.35
C ASP A 842 15.92 2.06 -20.46
N LEU A 843 15.20 2.87 -19.68
CA LEU A 843 15.31 4.33 -19.72
C LEU A 843 16.75 4.83 -19.55
N PHE A 844 17.49 4.25 -18.60
CA PHE A 844 18.87 4.64 -18.31
C PHE A 844 19.91 4.03 -19.25
N GLU A 845 19.55 3.02 -20.03
CA GLU A 845 20.42 2.48 -21.09
C GLU A 845 20.25 3.27 -22.40
N LYS A 846 19.04 3.78 -22.66
CA LYS A 846 18.67 4.49 -23.89
C LYS A 846 19.11 5.94 -23.94
N ILE A 847 19.17 6.61 -22.79
CA ILE A 847 19.48 8.03 -22.70
C ILE A 847 20.90 8.17 -22.15
N SER A 848 21.74 8.91 -22.86
CA SER A 848 23.11 9.23 -22.41
C SER A 848 23.10 10.35 -21.36
N PRO A 849 24.16 10.50 -20.55
CA PRO A 849 24.27 11.58 -19.58
C PRO A 849 24.19 13.00 -20.17
N ASP A 850 24.34 13.19 -21.48
CA ASP A 850 24.15 14.49 -22.13
C ASP A 850 22.70 14.71 -22.63
N GLY A 851 21.83 13.72 -22.50
CA GLY A 851 20.47 13.71 -23.02
C GLY A 851 20.33 13.13 -24.43
N SER A 852 21.43 12.84 -25.13
CA SER A 852 21.36 12.19 -26.43
C SER A 852 20.84 10.75 -26.31
N MET A 853 20.19 10.25 -27.36
CA MET A 853 19.68 8.87 -27.43
C MET A 853 20.44 8.11 -28.53
N PRO A 854 21.53 7.39 -28.21
CA PRO A 854 22.49 6.91 -29.21
C PRO A 854 21.90 6.06 -30.35
N GLU A 855 20.96 5.17 -30.04
CA GLU A 855 20.27 4.34 -31.05
C GLU A 855 19.46 5.18 -32.06
N GLU A 856 19.04 6.38 -31.65
CA GLU A 856 18.27 7.31 -32.46
C GLU A 856 19.15 8.38 -33.12
N THR A 857 20.16 8.92 -32.43
CA THR A 857 21.05 9.96 -32.96
C THR A 857 21.98 9.45 -34.07
N HIS A 858 22.35 8.15 -34.05
CA HIS A 858 23.14 7.53 -35.12
C HIS A 858 22.42 7.43 -36.48
N ARG A 859 21.16 7.84 -36.58
CA ARG A 859 20.33 7.78 -37.80
C ARG A 859 20.59 8.93 -38.79
N GLY A 860 21.73 9.59 -38.69
CA GLY A 860 22.19 10.65 -39.59
C GLY A 860 21.21 11.81 -39.67
N ASN A 861 20.84 12.20 -40.89
CA ASN A 861 19.91 13.31 -41.14
C ASN A 861 18.53 13.13 -40.45
N ASN A 862 18.13 11.92 -40.06
CA ASN A 862 16.86 11.70 -39.36
C ASN A 862 17.01 11.56 -37.83
N GLY A 863 18.19 11.84 -37.27
CA GLY A 863 18.47 11.64 -35.85
C GLY A 863 17.50 12.40 -34.93
N ILE A 864 17.25 13.69 -35.21
CA ILE A 864 16.29 14.51 -34.45
C ILE A 864 14.88 13.90 -34.49
N TRP A 865 14.43 13.48 -35.68
CA TRP A 865 13.12 12.85 -35.83
C TRP A 865 13.00 11.54 -35.05
N TYR A 866 14.03 10.68 -35.09
CA TYR A 866 14.00 9.41 -34.35
C TYR A 866 14.07 9.61 -32.83
N THR A 867 14.79 10.63 -32.36
CA THR A 867 14.76 11.03 -30.94
C THR A 867 13.34 11.45 -30.53
N TYR A 868 12.66 12.29 -31.32
CA TYR A 868 11.24 12.61 -31.12
C TYR A 868 10.36 11.34 -31.15
N PHE A 869 10.56 10.48 -32.15
CA PHE A 869 9.74 9.30 -32.41
C PHE A 869 9.87 8.24 -31.31
N SER A 870 10.97 8.23 -30.56
CA SER A 870 11.16 7.42 -29.35
C SER A 870 10.59 8.13 -28.11
N LEU A 871 10.84 9.43 -27.92
CA LEU A 871 10.37 10.16 -26.74
C LEU A 871 8.85 10.32 -26.65
N ALA A 872 8.16 10.43 -27.79
CA ALA A 872 6.70 10.55 -27.82
C ALA A 872 5.99 9.37 -27.12
N PRO A 873 6.20 8.09 -27.50
CA PRO A 873 5.60 6.96 -26.80
C PRO A 873 6.20 6.73 -25.41
N MET A 874 7.48 7.05 -25.16
CA MET A 874 8.06 6.93 -23.80
C MET A 874 7.34 7.83 -22.79
N THR A 875 7.11 9.09 -23.14
CA THR A 875 6.41 10.05 -22.28
C THR A 875 4.93 9.69 -22.13
N ALA A 876 4.28 9.20 -23.19
CA ALA A 876 2.90 8.74 -23.10
C ALA A 876 2.76 7.47 -22.24
N ALA A 877 3.73 6.56 -22.31
CA ALA A 877 3.80 5.40 -21.43
C ALA A 877 4.04 5.79 -19.96
N ALA A 878 4.89 6.78 -19.69
CA ALA A 878 5.08 7.34 -18.35
C ALA A 878 3.79 7.94 -17.78
N TRP A 879 3.01 8.65 -18.61
CA TRP A 879 1.69 9.16 -18.24
C TRP A 879 0.70 8.04 -17.89
N LEU A 880 0.65 6.98 -18.70
CA LEU A 880 -0.17 5.79 -18.41
C LEU A 880 0.24 5.14 -17.10
N VAL A 881 1.55 4.92 -16.86
CA VAL A 881 2.06 4.35 -15.60
C VAL A 881 1.64 5.22 -14.42
N TYR A 882 1.82 6.53 -14.51
CA TYR A 882 1.40 7.46 -13.45
C TYR A 882 -0.08 7.33 -13.12
N ASN A 883 -0.96 7.28 -14.13
CA ASN A 883 -2.40 7.15 -13.90
C ASN A 883 -2.84 5.76 -13.43
N LEU A 884 -2.13 4.71 -13.84
CA LEU A 884 -2.46 3.32 -13.50
C LEU A 884 -1.91 2.89 -12.14
N THR A 885 -0.74 3.41 -11.74
CA THR A 885 -0.01 2.93 -10.55
C THR A 885 0.33 4.03 -9.54
N GLY A 886 0.19 5.31 -9.91
CA GLY A 886 0.61 6.45 -9.10
C GLY A 886 2.12 6.69 -9.10
N GLU A 887 2.88 5.96 -9.92
CA GLU A 887 4.33 6.06 -9.96
C GLU A 887 4.78 7.12 -10.96
N ASP A 888 5.63 8.03 -10.51
CA ASP A 888 6.11 9.16 -11.30
C ASP A 888 7.43 8.81 -12.01
N LEU A 889 7.32 8.39 -13.26
CA LEU A 889 8.49 8.14 -14.11
C LEU A 889 9.06 9.41 -14.74
N PHE A 890 8.32 10.54 -14.75
CA PHE A 890 8.79 11.79 -15.35
C PHE A 890 9.95 12.41 -14.56
N ASN A 891 9.96 12.21 -13.25
CA ASN A 891 11.00 12.68 -12.32
C ASN A 891 12.05 11.62 -11.99
N LEU A 892 12.03 10.47 -12.67
CA LEU A 892 13.01 9.41 -12.48
C LEU A 892 14.38 9.83 -13.07
N GLU A 893 15.43 9.79 -12.25
CA GLU A 893 16.80 10.16 -12.62
C GLU A 893 17.83 9.18 -12.03
N GLN A 894 18.86 8.86 -12.81
CA GLN A 894 20.05 8.11 -12.36
C GLN A 894 21.30 8.71 -12.99
N GLU A 895 22.28 9.11 -12.17
CA GLU A 895 23.57 9.66 -12.62
C GLU A 895 23.45 10.81 -13.64
N GLY A 896 22.41 11.65 -13.47
CA GLY A 896 22.14 12.76 -14.38
C GLY A 896 21.49 12.36 -15.71
N VAL A 897 21.05 11.11 -15.87
CA VAL A 897 20.23 10.62 -16.99
C VAL A 897 18.76 10.66 -16.61
N SER A 898 17.92 11.31 -17.44
CA SER A 898 16.46 11.39 -17.24
C SER A 898 15.72 11.67 -18.55
N MET A 899 14.41 11.38 -18.59
CA MET A 899 13.55 11.76 -19.73
C MET A 899 13.53 13.26 -19.96
N LYS A 900 13.53 14.08 -18.89
CA LYS A 900 13.61 15.54 -19.03
C LYS A 900 14.86 15.95 -19.79
N LYS A 901 16.01 15.34 -19.51
CA LYS A 901 17.26 15.66 -20.19
C LYS A 901 17.21 15.35 -21.69
N ALA A 902 16.60 14.23 -22.06
CA ALA A 902 16.39 13.89 -23.47
C ALA A 902 15.39 14.83 -24.16
N LEU A 903 14.35 15.28 -23.46
CA LEU A 903 13.42 16.30 -23.95
C LEU A 903 14.11 17.67 -24.12
N ASP A 904 14.94 18.09 -23.17
CA ASP A 904 15.74 19.32 -23.25
C ASP A 904 16.72 19.25 -24.43
N TYR A 905 17.37 18.10 -24.63
CA TYR A 905 18.23 17.84 -25.78
C TYR A 905 17.46 17.96 -27.11
N LEU A 906 16.29 17.32 -27.21
CA LEU A 906 15.42 17.43 -28.38
C LEU A 906 14.96 18.88 -28.62
N ALA A 907 14.54 19.59 -27.58
CA ALA A 907 14.05 20.97 -27.68
C ALA A 907 15.14 21.94 -28.14
N TYR A 908 16.37 21.76 -27.66
CA TYR A 908 17.52 22.56 -28.09
C TYR A 908 17.81 22.37 -29.58
N TYR A 909 17.99 21.14 -30.03
CA TYR A 909 18.40 20.90 -31.42
C TYR A 909 17.29 21.11 -32.46
N ASN A 910 16.02 21.13 -32.06
CA ASN A 910 14.96 21.61 -32.96
C ASN A 910 15.04 23.13 -33.18
N GLN A 911 15.47 23.91 -32.18
CA GLN A 911 15.69 25.36 -32.32
C GLN A 911 17.03 25.68 -32.98
N HIS A 912 18.03 24.82 -32.78
CA HIS A 912 19.41 24.98 -33.24
C HIS A 912 19.86 23.82 -34.14
N PRO A 913 19.15 23.51 -35.24
CA PRO A 913 19.43 22.30 -36.02
C PRO A 913 20.78 22.31 -36.74
N ALA A 914 21.32 23.49 -37.02
CA ALA A 914 22.66 23.64 -37.59
C ALA A 914 23.78 23.27 -36.60
N GLU A 915 23.47 23.16 -35.31
CA GLU A 915 24.41 22.76 -34.26
C GLU A 915 24.38 21.26 -33.98
N TRP A 916 23.53 20.50 -34.66
CA TRP A 916 23.38 19.06 -34.46
C TRP A 916 24.71 18.31 -34.69
N PRO A 917 25.29 17.65 -33.67
CA PRO A 917 26.67 17.17 -33.75
C PRO A 917 26.81 15.90 -34.62
N TRP A 918 25.71 15.26 -35.00
CA TRP A 918 25.72 13.96 -35.67
C TRP A 918 25.63 14.05 -37.20
N CYS A 919 25.15 15.16 -37.77
CA CYS A 919 25.12 15.41 -39.22
C CYS A 919 24.86 16.90 -39.56
N GLU A 920 25.27 17.33 -40.75
CA GLU A 920 25.17 18.75 -41.19
C GLU A 920 23.79 19.15 -41.76
N ASN A 921 22.89 18.19 -42.04
CA ASN A 921 21.60 18.44 -42.71
C ASN A 921 20.44 17.71 -42.01
N SER A 922 20.20 18.04 -40.75
CA SER A 922 19.17 17.39 -39.92
C SER A 922 17.75 17.72 -40.38
N ASN A 923 16.92 16.69 -40.43
CA ASN A 923 15.48 16.78 -40.61
C ASN A 923 14.82 17.18 -39.28
N THR A 924 14.35 18.43 -39.22
CA THR A 924 13.65 19.00 -38.06
C THR A 924 12.13 18.90 -38.15
N GLY A 925 11.61 18.37 -39.26
CA GLY A 925 10.16 18.29 -39.44
C GLY A 925 9.52 19.59 -39.88
N ALA A 926 10.28 20.48 -40.53
CA ALA A 926 9.75 21.72 -41.08
C ALA A 926 8.46 21.48 -41.89
N GLY A 927 7.35 22.09 -41.44
CA GLY A 927 6.01 21.93 -42.04
C GLY A 927 5.16 20.80 -41.44
N ASP A 928 5.65 20.15 -40.39
CA ASP A 928 4.90 19.22 -39.55
C ASP A 928 4.67 19.82 -38.15
N MET A 929 3.80 19.19 -37.34
CA MET A 929 3.49 19.61 -35.95
C MET A 929 4.22 18.75 -34.91
N TRP A 930 5.27 18.04 -35.34
CA TRP A 930 6.27 17.46 -34.46
C TRP A 930 7.51 18.37 -34.51
N PRO A 931 8.14 18.69 -33.37
CA PRO A 931 7.95 18.16 -32.02
C PRO A 931 6.90 18.90 -31.17
N GLU A 932 6.20 19.91 -31.72
CA GLU A 932 5.31 20.81 -30.97
C GLU A 932 4.28 20.05 -30.14
N ASN A 933 3.74 18.95 -30.67
CA ASN A 933 2.77 18.14 -29.94
C ASN A 933 3.32 17.48 -28.67
N LEU A 934 4.55 16.96 -28.72
CA LEU A 934 5.23 16.38 -27.57
C LEU A 934 5.59 17.47 -26.56
N LEU A 935 6.17 18.58 -27.00
CA LEU A 935 6.59 19.65 -26.11
C LEU A 935 5.39 20.38 -25.48
N GLU A 936 4.26 20.49 -26.16
CA GLU A 936 3.00 21.01 -25.60
C GLU A 936 2.51 20.11 -24.46
N ALA A 937 2.52 18.79 -24.65
CA ALA A 937 2.15 17.84 -23.59
C ALA A 937 3.11 17.95 -22.39
N MET A 938 4.42 18.01 -22.65
CA MET A 938 5.44 18.05 -21.61
C MET A 938 5.55 19.40 -20.90
N ALA A 939 5.11 20.50 -21.53
CA ALA A 939 4.99 21.79 -20.88
C ALA A 939 4.03 21.74 -19.67
N GLY A 940 2.96 20.96 -19.74
CA GLY A 940 2.05 20.74 -18.61
C GLY A 940 2.67 19.93 -17.46
N ILE A 941 3.53 18.96 -17.79
CA ILE A 941 4.23 18.11 -16.81
C ILE A 941 5.34 18.89 -16.09
N TYR A 942 6.27 19.48 -16.86
CA TYR A 942 7.48 20.10 -16.30
C TYR A 942 7.33 21.59 -16.00
N GLN A 943 6.31 22.27 -16.55
CA GLN A 943 6.11 23.71 -16.43
C GLN A 943 7.34 24.53 -16.86
N ASP A 944 8.11 23.99 -17.82
CA ASP A 944 9.35 24.61 -18.30
C ASP A 944 9.01 25.76 -19.25
N ALA A 945 9.48 26.97 -18.90
CA ALA A 945 9.22 28.18 -19.66
C ALA A 945 9.73 28.09 -21.11
N ASN A 946 10.79 27.31 -21.37
CA ASN A 946 11.32 27.12 -22.72
C ASN A 946 10.34 26.30 -23.57
N TYR A 947 9.71 25.27 -23.01
CA TYR A 947 8.72 24.48 -23.75
C TYR A 947 7.49 25.31 -24.04
N VAL A 948 7.00 26.06 -23.03
CA VAL A 948 5.85 26.95 -23.15
C VAL A 948 6.07 28.00 -24.25
N GLU A 949 7.22 28.66 -24.28
CA GLU A 949 7.50 29.67 -25.31
C GLU A 949 7.70 29.05 -26.69
N TYR A 950 8.31 27.85 -26.78
CA TYR A 950 8.50 27.14 -28.04
C TYR A 950 7.19 26.84 -28.76
N VAL A 951 6.19 26.32 -28.03
CA VAL A 951 4.91 25.86 -28.62
C VAL A 951 3.86 26.95 -28.79
N LYS A 952 4.03 28.09 -28.13
CA LYS A 952 3.05 29.18 -28.06
C LYS A 952 2.55 29.67 -29.42
N SER A 953 3.43 29.76 -30.41
CA SER A 953 3.06 30.21 -31.76
C SER A 953 2.28 29.17 -32.57
N SER A 954 2.32 27.91 -32.12
CA SER A 954 1.69 26.75 -32.76
C SER A 954 0.35 26.36 -32.11
N GLN A 955 -0.04 27.03 -31.01
CA GLN A 955 -1.29 26.74 -30.31
C GLN A 955 -2.53 27.23 -31.10
N PRO A 956 -3.64 26.45 -31.08
CA PRO A 956 -3.76 25.13 -30.45
C PRO A 956 -3.12 24.02 -31.31
N VAL A 957 -2.38 23.14 -30.65
CA VAL A 957 -1.63 22.06 -31.29
C VAL A 957 -2.51 20.81 -31.43
N ILE A 958 -2.57 20.27 -32.64
CA ILE A 958 -3.19 18.99 -32.96
C ILE A 958 -2.31 18.18 -33.93
N TYR A 959 -2.16 16.88 -33.67
CA TYR A 959 -1.33 15.97 -34.48
C TYR A 959 -2.16 14.80 -35.04
N PRO A 960 -2.85 14.99 -36.20
CA PRO A 960 -3.89 14.05 -36.67
C PRO A 960 -3.36 12.92 -37.58
N LYS A 961 -2.05 12.73 -37.71
CA LYS A 961 -1.46 11.83 -38.71
C LYS A 961 -0.36 10.95 -38.12
N HIS A 962 -0.04 9.86 -38.80
CA HIS A 962 1.06 8.94 -38.46
C HIS A 962 0.88 8.16 -37.15
N HIS A 963 1.04 8.77 -35.98
CA HIS A 963 0.98 8.10 -34.66
C HIS A 963 0.09 8.88 -33.69
N PHE A 964 -0.27 8.28 -32.55
CA PHE A 964 -1.26 8.86 -31.64
C PHE A 964 -0.85 8.97 -30.16
N ALA A 965 0.43 9.15 -29.85
CA ALA A 965 0.85 9.38 -28.46
C ALA A 965 0.33 10.73 -27.90
N TRP A 966 0.44 11.82 -28.68
CA TRP A 966 0.05 13.18 -28.26
C TRP A 966 -0.73 13.89 -29.38
N VAL A 967 -2.02 13.57 -29.51
CA VAL A 967 -2.87 14.08 -30.61
C VAL A 967 -3.51 15.42 -30.30
N PHE A 968 -4.06 15.58 -29.09
CA PHE A 968 -4.80 16.78 -28.67
C PHE A 968 -4.18 17.44 -27.42
N PRO A 969 -2.85 17.69 -27.38
CA PRO A 969 -2.16 18.11 -26.15
C PRO A 969 -2.62 19.49 -25.63
N THR A 970 -2.99 20.44 -26.51
CA THR A 970 -3.56 21.72 -26.05
C THR A 970 -4.95 21.56 -25.45
N LEU A 971 -5.79 20.66 -25.99
CA LEU A 971 -7.14 20.44 -25.49
C LEU A 971 -7.13 19.61 -24.21
N MET A 972 -6.24 18.62 -24.13
CA MET A 972 -6.11 17.65 -23.03
C MET A 972 -4.78 17.86 -22.31
N PRO A 973 -4.64 18.94 -21.51
CA PRO A 973 -3.38 19.28 -20.85
C PRO A 973 -3.04 18.27 -19.75
N LEU A 974 -1.74 18.06 -19.52
CA LEU A 974 -1.25 17.15 -18.48
C LEU A 974 -0.86 17.94 -17.23
N LEU A 975 -1.07 17.35 -16.05
CA LEU A 975 -0.62 17.91 -14.77
C LEU A 975 -0.35 16.77 -13.78
N LEU A 976 0.87 16.75 -13.22
CA LEU A 976 1.20 15.88 -12.08
C LEU A 976 0.58 16.46 -10.79
N LYS A 977 0.09 15.59 -9.90
CA LYS A 977 -0.52 15.99 -8.62
C LYS A 977 0.50 16.40 -7.57
#